data_AF-A0A957Y173-F1
#
_entry.id   AF-A0A957Y173-F1
#
_cell.length_a   1.000
_cell.length_b   1.000
_cell.length_c   1.000
_cell.angle_alpha   90.00
_cell.angle_beta   90.00
_cell.angle_gamma   90.00
#
_symmetry.space_group_name_H-M   'P 1'
#
loop_
_entity.id
_entity.type
_entity.pdbx_description
1 polymer ?
#
loop_
_entity_poly.entity_id
_entity_poly.type
_entity_poly.pdbx_seq_one_letter_code
_entity_poly.pdbx_strand_id
1 'polypeptide(L)'
;MTPLTHADLEIRLLKREPAGYPVELSLDNQRMFRGGFITPDIADWTPRRLDAEAGRELFNLLVQDDLVRSAWDLIRGARPQRRIRLSIDSSAPNLYAVPWELMQEVGEGGIGVNLAASDATPFSRYIALSQEYGEPVRAYPLKIVVAVASPANLSDYPGGLMEIDPDQEYDALQVAVDGLPVELIRIPQPCTLEAIDAALSNGAHVLHLIAHGALSRHGRAVILLANRNNQVRHIYADEHAGLLALHARDAAQRPDALRLVFLASCQSATADPTDAFRAFAPRLVQAGVPAVLAMQDLVPINTARAFTQAFYRQLLRHGEVDLASNQARAALLSGRWPAAHVPVLFMRLTDGQLLAPNPARTALENILADPRFSFFDPANGKYIPLPVEAVHITGHQDLSQFQAAGGESTASIDIWNALEEVLERHTPHDGHGDGPRVLALLGGYGSNRGTQLKRIVWNTARMSLNPGEADFVLPVYIDLETMPSTSLASNDLIEKLVAEKLEAIWPGAAAVTSGLLAGREPLLRFVFNTDDSLPEREQAAWLNRLRQFIIQHPQHQYVVGANLETFDARWFAGLDQHLLILQPMSRRRIRHFLQHLPANDRGGLPLLERLDRFGIYDLAAVPWFMVKLLSHARDGTYPESRTQMLGKIVDDAVAGTVDRMTRSSQTPTLNRQGLHSHIDQILNALAWRLQSGRVRELSLADAFAIMKAVRGDREYSLERMVEALVANRLLTTYGIDSLRFAYGRIQAYCCAREIIARPDREESLDDITSTLGRLSRLHWWEETLVFSAGLLAGDADAVAPFLEIMVYGMNLLESERTFLAARCLSEAANQPPPEEIASLNDTVTAALIWRLQSTNEPDSAQRSRAAELLGQIASPRAVEQLAKTAYYQTRLDRRGGAAYDYSNVRMAAIIGLLRMGETDQEELLAGIDLVLTELLYLWQSRDVPLLIEWLDQDVNTSAQGLAAMALGDLHMQLKLSPEGQPAAQQAIDALADKFLHGEMDEATHWAVAYALATVDLPTVRQAVLIPLLNNLDTLLPPGARGLQQLKCLAYLIGLVRWQSPEARAFLLERCIRDAADPNLMAVAIDALARLADTRDRLLMEAIAQGEPPADAAPHFASFSAPNQQYLRRKAIDALASLGNEDSLANLRQRRGGPAGWNQDLEQALYRTSEEIFWRQYRDDGLTLRVRS
;
A
#
# COMPACT_ATOMS: atom_id res chain seq x y z
N MET A 1 5.60 -17.66 -14.32
CA MET A 1 6.18 -19.00 -14.53
C MET A 1 6.01 -19.34 -16.00
N THR A 2 7.04 -19.81 -16.69
CA THR A 2 6.85 -20.47 -17.99
C THR A 2 5.86 -21.63 -17.81
N PRO A 3 4.95 -21.88 -18.76
CA PRO A 3 4.07 -23.05 -18.68
C PRO A 3 4.94 -24.30 -18.49
N LEU A 4 4.60 -25.15 -17.52
CA LEU A 4 5.25 -26.44 -17.35
C LEU A 4 4.94 -27.25 -18.61
N THR A 5 5.89 -27.33 -19.54
CA THR A 5 5.73 -28.15 -20.74
C THR A 5 6.06 -29.58 -20.36
N HIS A 6 5.06 -30.37 -19.98
CA HIS A 6 5.23 -31.80 -19.76
C HIS A 6 5.57 -32.52 -21.07
N ALA A 7 6.52 -33.45 -21.04
CA ALA A 7 6.68 -34.41 -22.13
C ALA A 7 5.49 -35.38 -22.15
N ASP A 8 5.06 -35.81 -23.32
CA ASP A 8 3.90 -36.69 -23.45
C ASP A 8 4.32 -38.16 -23.40
N LEU A 9 3.93 -38.88 -22.36
CA LEU A 9 4.23 -40.30 -22.15
C LEU A 9 2.96 -41.14 -22.26
N GLU A 10 2.79 -41.84 -23.37
CA GLU A 10 1.72 -42.82 -23.54
C GLU A 10 2.18 -44.22 -23.18
N ILE A 11 1.44 -44.88 -22.29
CA ILE A 11 1.63 -46.29 -21.91
C ILE A 11 0.47 -47.07 -22.49
N ARG A 12 0.72 -47.96 -23.45
CA ARG A 12 -0.31 -48.76 -24.11
C ARG A 12 -0.25 -50.19 -23.61
N LEU A 13 -1.33 -50.66 -23.01
CA LEU A 13 -1.54 -52.04 -22.59
C LEU A 13 -2.35 -52.77 -23.65
N LEU A 14 -1.72 -53.70 -24.36
CA LEU A 14 -2.32 -54.41 -25.48
C LEU A 14 -3.06 -55.68 -25.03
N LYS A 15 -3.73 -56.33 -25.98
CA LYS A 15 -4.43 -57.61 -25.77
C LYS A 15 -3.51 -58.65 -25.15
N ARG A 16 -4.05 -59.45 -24.21
CA ARG A 16 -3.33 -60.57 -23.58
C ARG A 16 -2.77 -61.55 -24.61
N GLU A 17 -1.50 -61.85 -24.47
CA GLU A 17 -0.74 -62.89 -25.17
C GLU A 17 -0.28 -63.99 -24.17
N PRO A 18 0.27 -65.12 -24.63
CA PRO A 18 0.73 -66.19 -23.72
C PRO A 18 1.76 -65.72 -22.68
N ALA A 19 2.59 -64.73 -23.01
CA ALA A 19 3.60 -64.16 -22.12
C ALA A 19 3.05 -63.13 -21.12
N GLY A 20 1.81 -62.65 -21.30
CA GLY A 20 1.24 -61.56 -20.50
C GLY A 20 0.56 -60.50 -21.36
N TYR A 21 0.45 -59.27 -20.85
CA TYR A 21 -0.06 -58.13 -21.61
C TYR A 21 1.11 -57.34 -22.21
N PRO A 22 1.25 -57.25 -23.54
CA PRO A 22 2.31 -56.45 -24.15
C PRO A 22 2.17 -54.97 -23.77
N VAL A 23 3.30 -54.32 -23.49
CA VAL A 23 3.38 -52.89 -23.17
C VAL A 23 4.13 -52.15 -24.26
N GLU A 24 3.57 -51.03 -24.71
CA GLU A 24 4.28 -50.04 -25.50
C GLU A 24 4.41 -48.72 -24.71
N LEU A 25 5.60 -48.13 -24.68
CA LEU A 25 5.80 -46.78 -24.16
C LEU A 25 6.17 -45.85 -25.32
N SER A 26 5.43 -44.75 -25.47
CA SER A 26 5.69 -43.72 -26.48
C SER A 26 5.98 -42.40 -25.79
N LEU A 27 7.11 -41.78 -26.12
CA LEU A 27 7.47 -40.44 -25.66
C LEU A 27 7.36 -39.44 -26.81
N ASP A 28 6.59 -38.38 -26.60
CA ASP A 28 6.32 -37.27 -27.54
C ASP A 28 5.86 -37.76 -28.93
N ASN A 29 5.24 -38.95 -29.01
CA ASN A 29 4.91 -39.66 -30.25
C ASN A 29 6.08 -39.88 -31.23
N GLN A 30 7.33 -39.78 -30.75
CA GLN A 30 8.54 -39.92 -31.56
C GLN A 30 9.33 -41.16 -31.20
N ARG A 31 9.49 -41.42 -29.89
CA ARG A 31 10.35 -42.51 -29.39
C ARG A 31 9.49 -43.60 -28.79
N MET A 32 9.53 -44.79 -29.40
CA MET A 32 8.68 -45.92 -29.02
C MET A 32 9.51 -47.09 -28.51
N PHE A 33 9.13 -47.61 -27.34
CA PHE A 33 9.70 -48.80 -26.72
C PHE A 33 8.64 -49.91 -26.80
N ARG A 34 8.99 -51.05 -27.39
CA ARG A 34 8.10 -52.20 -27.62
C ARG A 34 8.75 -53.49 -27.15
N GLY A 35 7.93 -54.50 -26.87
CA GLY A 35 8.38 -55.88 -26.67
C GLY A 35 8.47 -56.35 -25.22
N GLY A 36 8.11 -55.50 -24.26
CA GLY A 36 7.98 -55.91 -22.85
C GLY A 36 6.56 -56.32 -22.48
N PHE A 37 6.41 -57.07 -21.39
CA PHE A 37 5.12 -57.62 -20.95
C PHE A 37 4.83 -57.32 -19.47
N ILE A 38 3.56 -57.08 -19.13
CA ILE A 38 3.05 -57.17 -17.75
C ILE A 38 2.59 -58.60 -17.51
N THR A 39 2.85 -59.12 -16.30
CA THR A 39 2.35 -60.43 -15.87
C THR A 39 0.84 -60.58 -16.15
N PRO A 40 0.38 -61.75 -16.62
CA PRO A 40 -1.04 -62.02 -16.79
C PRO A 40 -1.87 -61.88 -15.50
N ASP A 41 -1.24 -62.04 -14.34
CA ASP A 41 -1.88 -62.01 -13.02
C ASP A 41 -2.31 -60.59 -12.60
N ILE A 42 -1.84 -59.53 -13.29
CA ILE A 42 -2.20 -58.13 -13.02
C ILE A 42 -3.72 -57.90 -13.05
N ALA A 43 -4.44 -58.67 -13.88
CA ALA A 43 -5.87 -58.54 -14.03
C ALA A 43 -6.67 -59.04 -12.80
N ASP A 44 -6.08 -59.96 -12.05
CA ASP A 44 -6.65 -60.55 -10.84
C ASP A 44 -5.98 -59.99 -9.57
N TRP A 45 -5.18 -58.92 -9.72
CA TRP A 45 -4.43 -58.32 -8.63
C TRP A 45 -5.37 -57.72 -7.58
N THR A 46 -5.26 -58.24 -6.36
CA THR A 46 -6.07 -57.84 -5.20
C THR A 46 -5.16 -57.57 -4.01
N PRO A 47 -4.90 -56.31 -3.66
CA PRO A 47 -4.04 -55.98 -2.54
C PRO A 47 -4.76 -56.23 -1.20
N ARG A 48 -3.99 -56.52 -0.14
CA ARG A 48 -4.56 -56.62 1.22
C ARG A 48 -5.14 -55.30 1.72
N ARG A 49 -4.55 -54.17 1.33
CA ARG A 49 -4.97 -52.80 1.68
C ARG A 49 -4.69 -51.88 0.50
N LEU A 50 -5.58 -50.92 0.25
CA LEU A 50 -5.41 -49.92 -0.81
C LEU A 50 -4.64 -48.71 -0.25
N ASP A 51 -3.34 -48.87 -0.03
CA ASP A 51 -2.43 -47.87 0.53
C ASP A 51 -1.17 -47.63 -0.34
N ALA A 52 -0.21 -46.89 0.20
CA ALA A 52 1.03 -46.55 -0.49
C ALA A 52 1.89 -47.78 -0.86
N GLU A 53 1.84 -48.85 -0.05
CA GLU A 53 2.60 -50.07 -0.30
C GLU A 53 2.00 -50.86 -1.47
N ALA A 54 0.67 -50.99 -1.51
CA ALA A 54 -0.02 -51.54 -2.67
C ALA A 54 0.22 -50.71 -3.94
N GLY A 55 0.33 -49.39 -3.81
CA GLY A 55 0.72 -48.52 -4.92
C GLY A 55 2.11 -48.81 -5.49
N ARG A 56 3.09 -49.08 -4.61
CA ARG A 56 4.45 -49.49 -5.01
C ARG A 56 4.46 -50.88 -5.63
N GLU A 57 3.66 -51.81 -5.09
CA GLU A 57 3.50 -53.14 -5.65
C GLU A 57 2.94 -53.08 -7.07
N LEU A 58 1.84 -52.32 -7.26
CA LEU A 58 1.22 -52.13 -8.56
C LEU A 58 2.18 -51.52 -9.60
N PHE A 59 2.94 -50.50 -9.18
CA PHE A 59 3.97 -49.91 -10.04
C PHE A 59 5.05 -50.93 -10.41
N ASN A 60 5.53 -51.74 -9.46
CA ASN A 60 6.53 -52.77 -9.72
C ASN A 60 6.03 -53.87 -10.66
N LEU A 61 4.74 -54.20 -10.64
CA LEU A 61 4.13 -55.13 -11.60
C LEU A 61 4.10 -54.54 -13.02
N LEU A 62 3.82 -53.24 -13.16
CA LEU A 62 3.86 -52.54 -14.46
C LEU A 62 5.28 -52.59 -15.07
N VAL A 63 6.31 -52.34 -14.26
CA VAL A 63 7.72 -52.32 -14.68
C VAL A 63 8.47 -53.62 -14.33
N GLN A 64 7.77 -54.76 -14.27
CA GLN A 64 8.40 -56.04 -13.91
C GLN A 64 9.39 -56.52 -14.97
N ASP A 65 9.06 -56.28 -16.25
CA ASP A 65 9.90 -56.61 -17.40
C ASP A 65 11.08 -55.63 -17.52
N ASP A 66 12.28 -56.15 -17.74
CA ASP A 66 13.53 -55.37 -17.78
C ASP A 66 13.54 -54.32 -18.89
N LEU A 67 12.86 -54.57 -20.03
CA LEU A 67 12.75 -53.59 -21.12
C LEU A 67 11.80 -52.46 -20.72
N VAL A 68 10.68 -52.77 -20.08
CA VAL A 68 9.71 -51.77 -19.58
C VAL A 68 10.37 -50.92 -18.50
N ARG A 69 11.08 -51.54 -17.55
CA ARG A 69 11.82 -50.85 -16.49
C ARG A 69 12.90 -49.93 -17.05
N SER A 70 13.73 -50.45 -17.96
CA SER A 70 14.80 -49.66 -18.59
C SER A 70 14.26 -48.47 -19.39
N ALA A 71 13.14 -48.67 -20.10
CA ALA A 71 12.45 -47.60 -20.81
C ALA A 71 11.91 -46.54 -19.85
N TRP A 72 11.24 -46.97 -18.77
CA TRP A 72 10.72 -46.07 -17.74
C TRP A 72 11.83 -45.23 -17.10
N ASP A 73 12.92 -45.86 -16.65
CA ASP A 73 14.04 -45.19 -15.98
C ASP A 73 14.73 -44.18 -16.91
N LEU A 74 14.91 -44.53 -18.19
CA LEU A 74 15.46 -43.63 -19.20
C LEU A 74 14.56 -42.41 -19.43
N ILE A 75 13.24 -42.61 -19.54
CA ILE A 75 12.28 -41.52 -19.74
C ILE A 75 12.23 -40.63 -18.51
N ARG A 76 12.13 -41.21 -17.31
CA ARG A 76 12.12 -40.48 -16.03
C ARG A 76 13.37 -39.61 -15.86
N GLY A 77 14.56 -40.16 -16.15
CA GLY A 77 15.82 -39.42 -16.05
C GLY A 77 15.95 -38.27 -17.06
N ALA A 78 15.37 -38.41 -18.25
CA ALA A 78 15.43 -37.39 -19.30
C ALA A 78 14.31 -36.32 -19.19
N ARG A 79 13.13 -36.71 -18.69
CA ARG A 79 11.90 -35.90 -18.68
C ARG A 79 11.21 -36.02 -17.31
N PRO A 80 11.67 -35.29 -16.27
CA PRO A 80 11.06 -35.37 -14.94
C PRO A 80 9.59 -34.90 -14.93
N GLN A 81 9.24 -33.92 -15.77
CA GLN A 81 7.86 -33.49 -16.01
C GLN A 81 7.29 -34.22 -17.23
N ARG A 82 6.36 -35.15 -16.99
CA ARG A 82 5.82 -36.04 -18.01
C ARG A 82 4.32 -36.31 -17.79
N ARG A 83 3.48 -36.03 -18.78
CA ARG A 83 2.05 -36.34 -18.76
C ARG A 83 1.86 -37.81 -19.09
N ILE A 84 1.23 -38.56 -18.20
CA ILE A 84 1.08 -40.01 -18.32
C ILE A 84 -0.31 -40.31 -18.86
N ARG A 85 -0.36 -40.84 -20.09
CA ARG A 85 -1.57 -41.29 -20.77
C ARG A 85 -1.60 -42.82 -20.79
N LEU A 86 -2.39 -43.43 -19.91
CA LEU A 86 -2.55 -44.88 -19.86
C LEU A 86 -3.66 -45.32 -20.84
N SER A 87 -3.29 -45.92 -21.96
CA SER A 87 -4.22 -46.48 -22.94
C SER A 87 -4.38 -47.99 -22.75
N ILE A 88 -5.60 -48.44 -22.51
CA ILE A 88 -5.92 -49.87 -22.34
C ILE A 88 -6.71 -50.34 -23.56
N ASP A 89 -6.22 -51.38 -24.23
CA ASP A 89 -6.90 -51.96 -25.40
C ASP A 89 -8.31 -52.44 -25.02
N SER A 90 -9.28 -52.17 -25.91
CA SER A 90 -10.69 -52.57 -25.71
C SER A 90 -10.89 -54.07 -25.51
N SER A 91 -9.95 -54.90 -25.96
CA SER A 91 -9.96 -56.35 -25.79
C SER A 91 -9.34 -56.84 -24.47
N ALA A 92 -8.87 -55.93 -23.60
CA ALA A 92 -8.41 -56.20 -22.24
C ALA A 92 -9.29 -55.48 -21.18
N PRO A 93 -10.62 -55.71 -21.16
CA PRO A 93 -11.56 -54.96 -20.33
C PRO A 93 -11.32 -55.13 -18.81
N ASN A 94 -10.74 -56.26 -18.40
CA ASN A 94 -10.36 -56.55 -17.03
C ASN A 94 -9.30 -55.59 -16.46
N LEU A 95 -8.44 -55.01 -17.31
CA LEU A 95 -7.42 -54.05 -16.86
C LEU A 95 -8.01 -52.70 -16.43
N TYR A 96 -9.26 -52.40 -16.80
CA TYR A 96 -9.96 -51.21 -16.32
C TYR A 96 -10.39 -51.32 -14.85
N ALA A 97 -10.45 -52.54 -14.28
CA ALA A 97 -10.74 -52.75 -12.86
C ALA A 97 -9.53 -52.50 -11.95
N VAL A 98 -8.31 -52.46 -12.52
CA VAL A 98 -7.08 -52.21 -11.77
C VAL A 98 -7.01 -50.72 -11.36
N PRO A 99 -6.75 -50.39 -10.08
CA PRO A 99 -6.71 -49.02 -9.58
C PRO A 99 -5.35 -48.35 -9.87
N TRP A 100 -5.08 -48.07 -11.15
CA TRP A 100 -3.82 -47.47 -11.63
C TRP A 100 -3.46 -46.14 -10.94
N GLU A 101 -4.44 -45.44 -10.37
CA GLU A 101 -4.28 -44.19 -9.62
C GLU A 101 -3.54 -44.39 -8.28
N LEU A 102 -3.33 -45.64 -7.85
CA LEU A 102 -2.49 -45.97 -6.71
C LEU A 102 -0.99 -46.01 -7.04
N MET A 103 -0.59 -46.06 -8.32
CA MET A 103 0.82 -46.28 -8.69
C MET A 103 1.77 -45.31 -7.99
N GLN A 104 2.74 -45.88 -7.28
CA GLN A 104 3.79 -45.13 -6.60
C GLN A 104 5.17 -45.53 -7.10
N GLU A 105 5.91 -44.55 -7.58
CA GLU A 105 7.34 -44.70 -7.86
C GLU A 105 8.19 -44.30 -6.65
N VAL A 106 9.41 -44.84 -6.54
CA VAL A 106 10.35 -44.43 -5.48
C VAL A 106 11.11 -43.17 -5.94
N GLY A 107 10.89 -42.06 -5.23
CA GLY A 107 11.54 -40.77 -5.44
C GLY A 107 12.95 -40.68 -4.85
N GLU A 108 13.58 -39.51 -5.00
CA GLU A 108 14.88 -39.21 -4.36
C GLU A 108 14.75 -39.30 -2.83
N GLY A 109 15.76 -39.87 -2.16
CA GLY A 109 15.73 -40.07 -0.70
C GLY A 109 14.84 -41.21 -0.21
N GLY A 110 14.26 -42.02 -1.11
CA GLY A 110 13.45 -43.19 -0.76
C GLY A 110 11.99 -42.89 -0.43
N ILE A 111 11.53 -41.65 -0.65
CA ILE A 111 10.14 -41.25 -0.45
C ILE A 111 9.31 -41.65 -1.68
N GLY A 112 8.20 -42.35 -1.49
CA GLY A 112 7.29 -42.72 -2.57
C GLY A 112 6.55 -41.50 -3.16
N VAL A 113 6.50 -41.41 -4.48
CA VAL A 113 5.76 -40.38 -5.23
C VAL A 113 4.58 -41.06 -5.93
N ASN A 114 3.36 -40.66 -5.58
CA ASN A 114 2.17 -41.12 -6.29
C ASN A 114 2.08 -40.40 -7.65
N LEU A 115 2.11 -41.18 -8.72
CA LEU A 115 2.11 -40.67 -10.10
C LEU A 115 0.81 -39.94 -10.45
N ALA A 116 -0.33 -40.37 -9.90
CA ALA A 116 -1.63 -39.74 -10.12
C ALA A 116 -1.98 -38.65 -9.09
N ALA A 117 -1.00 -38.20 -8.29
CA ALA A 117 -1.16 -37.13 -7.31
C ALA A 117 0.05 -36.18 -7.26
N SER A 118 0.71 -35.99 -8.42
CA SER A 118 1.87 -35.11 -8.57
C SER A 118 1.68 -34.16 -9.76
N ASP A 119 2.07 -32.89 -9.58
CA ASP A 119 2.07 -31.87 -10.63
C ASP A 119 3.04 -32.19 -11.77
N ALA A 120 4.10 -32.95 -11.47
CA ALA A 120 5.09 -33.37 -12.46
C ALA A 120 4.57 -34.50 -13.36
N THR A 121 3.51 -35.20 -12.96
CA THR A 121 3.00 -36.37 -13.67
C THR A 121 1.48 -36.39 -13.86
N PRO A 122 0.86 -35.40 -14.53
CA PRO A 122 -0.59 -35.43 -14.81
C PRO A 122 -1.01 -36.78 -15.40
N PHE A 123 -1.98 -37.45 -14.78
CA PHE A 123 -2.32 -38.85 -15.09
C PHE A 123 -3.76 -38.97 -15.60
N SER A 124 -3.93 -39.70 -16.70
CA SER A 124 -5.24 -40.02 -17.25
C SER A 124 -5.31 -41.40 -17.87
N ARG A 125 -6.53 -41.97 -17.91
CA ARG A 125 -6.84 -43.14 -18.75
C ARG A 125 -7.22 -42.63 -20.13
N TYR A 126 -6.35 -42.86 -21.11
CA TYR A 126 -6.44 -42.30 -22.45
C TYR A 126 -7.18 -43.22 -23.42
N ILE A 127 -8.07 -42.66 -24.23
CA ILE A 127 -8.80 -43.37 -25.28
C ILE A 127 -8.57 -42.66 -26.61
N ALA A 128 -7.79 -43.30 -27.48
CA ALA A 128 -7.50 -42.78 -28.82
C ALA A 128 -8.73 -42.90 -29.74
N LEU A 129 -9.19 -41.79 -30.30
CA LEU A 129 -10.22 -41.73 -31.33
C LEU A 129 -9.77 -40.81 -32.47
N SER A 130 -10.16 -41.10 -33.71
CA SER A 130 -9.76 -40.33 -34.90
C SER A 130 -10.48 -38.99 -35.05
N GLN A 131 -11.54 -38.75 -34.27
CA GLN A 131 -12.31 -37.50 -34.32
C GLN A 131 -11.58 -36.37 -33.58
N GLU A 132 -11.71 -35.11 -34.00
CA GLU A 132 -11.19 -33.94 -33.27
C GLU A 132 -12.03 -33.61 -32.03
N TYR A 133 -11.40 -33.26 -30.91
CA TYR A 133 -12.07 -32.98 -29.62
C TYR A 133 -12.36 -31.49 -29.37
N GLY A 134 -11.94 -30.62 -30.30
CA GLY A 134 -12.21 -29.18 -30.28
C GLY A 134 -11.26 -28.36 -29.42
N GLU A 135 -11.36 -27.04 -29.55
CA GLU A 135 -10.59 -26.07 -28.77
C GLU A 135 -11.08 -26.01 -27.30
N PRO A 136 -10.20 -25.63 -26.35
CA PRO A 136 -10.57 -25.40 -24.97
C PRO A 136 -11.68 -24.37 -24.83
N VAL A 137 -12.57 -24.55 -23.85
CA VAL A 137 -13.68 -23.60 -23.60
C VAL A 137 -13.11 -22.27 -23.13
N ARG A 138 -13.40 -21.21 -23.88
CA ARG A 138 -13.03 -19.83 -23.56
C ARG A 138 -14.17 -19.04 -22.90
N ALA A 139 -15.38 -19.60 -22.89
CA ALA A 139 -16.58 -18.95 -22.40
C ALA A 139 -16.70 -19.10 -20.87
N TYR A 140 -16.75 -17.95 -20.19
CA TYR A 140 -17.04 -17.84 -18.75
C TYR A 140 -18.30 -16.97 -18.55
N PRO A 141 -19.12 -17.24 -17.51
CA PRO A 141 -18.97 -18.30 -16.51
C PRO A 141 -19.14 -19.71 -17.08
N LEU A 142 -18.50 -20.69 -16.43
CA LEU A 142 -18.60 -22.09 -16.81
C LEU A 142 -19.98 -22.63 -16.44
N LYS A 143 -20.82 -22.89 -17.43
CA LYS A 143 -22.12 -23.54 -17.25
C LYS A 143 -22.01 -25.02 -16.88
N ILE A 144 -22.52 -25.38 -15.69
CA ILE A 144 -22.57 -26.74 -15.16
C ILE A 144 -24.03 -27.14 -14.94
N VAL A 145 -24.49 -28.13 -15.70
CA VAL A 145 -25.78 -28.79 -15.45
C VAL A 145 -25.61 -29.75 -14.27
N VAL A 146 -26.40 -29.55 -13.22
CA VAL A 146 -26.39 -30.36 -12.00
C VAL A 146 -27.61 -31.27 -11.99
N ALA A 147 -27.38 -32.55 -12.23
CA ALA A 147 -28.40 -33.58 -12.26
C ALA A 147 -28.25 -34.48 -11.03
N VAL A 148 -29.21 -34.44 -10.12
CA VAL A 148 -29.22 -35.32 -8.93
C VAL A 148 -30.39 -36.29 -9.06
N ALA A 149 -30.11 -37.58 -9.27
CA ALA A 149 -31.13 -38.60 -9.46
C ALA A 149 -31.63 -39.14 -8.11
N SER A 150 -32.92 -38.92 -7.80
CA SER A 150 -33.57 -39.47 -6.62
C SER A 150 -34.97 -40.06 -6.93
N PRO A 151 -35.04 -41.20 -7.64
CA PRO A 151 -36.31 -41.89 -7.87
C PRO A 151 -36.98 -42.35 -6.57
N ALA A 152 -38.30 -42.20 -6.45
CA ALA A 152 -39.07 -42.46 -5.23
C ALA A 152 -39.13 -43.93 -4.78
N ASN A 153 -38.72 -44.88 -5.63
CA ASN A 153 -38.72 -46.31 -5.32
C ASN A 153 -37.30 -46.92 -5.31
N LEU A 154 -36.28 -46.12 -4.97
CA LEU A 154 -34.91 -46.58 -4.78
C LEU A 154 -34.82 -47.63 -3.65
N SER A 155 -35.59 -47.47 -2.57
CA SER A 155 -35.64 -48.43 -1.46
C SER A 155 -36.13 -49.82 -1.87
N ASP A 156 -37.00 -49.89 -2.88
CA ASP A 156 -37.57 -51.12 -3.42
C ASP A 156 -36.61 -51.82 -4.39
N TYR A 157 -35.49 -51.17 -4.74
CA TYR A 157 -34.49 -51.71 -5.63
C TYR A 157 -33.69 -52.83 -4.93
N PRO A 158 -33.32 -53.92 -5.63
CA PRO A 158 -32.51 -54.98 -5.05
C PRO A 158 -31.23 -54.45 -4.40
N GLY A 159 -31.04 -54.68 -3.10
CA GLY A 159 -29.92 -54.13 -2.32
C GLY A 159 -30.23 -52.87 -1.51
N GLY A 160 -31.49 -52.42 -1.47
CA GLY A 160 -31.96 -51.37 -0.55
C GLY A 160 -31.18 -50.07 -0.70
N LEU A 161 -31.16 -49.50 -1.90
CA LEU A 161 -30.43 -48.27 -2.19
C LEU A 161 -31.01 -47.10 -1.39
N MET A 162 -30.15 -46.34 -0.72
CA MET A 162 -30.58 -45.15 0.00
C MET A 162 -30.96 -44.03 -0.97
N GLU A 163 -31.98 -43.26 -0.60
CA GLU A 163 -32.34 -42.04 -1.32
C GLU A 163 -31.21 -41.00 -1.24
N ILE A 164 -31.01 -40.29 -2.35
CA ILE A 164 -30.08 -39.16 -2.43
C ILE A 164 -30.90 -37.90 -2.18
N ASP A 165 -30.45 -37.03 -1.28
CA ASP A 165 -31.09 -35.73 -1.04
C ASP A 165 -30.65 -34.73 -2.14
N PRO A 166 -31.56 -34.32 -3.05
CA PRO A 166 -31.20 -33.44 -4.15
C PRO A 166 -30.90 -32.00 -3.75
N ASP A 167 -31.40 -31.54 -2.60
CA ASP A 167 -31.11 -30.20 -2.08
C ASP A 167 -29.73 -30.20 -1.43
N GLN A 168 -29.47 -31.17 -0.55
CA GLN A 168 -28.18 -31.27 0.13
C GLN A 168 -27.00 -31.40 -0.83
N GLU A 169 -27.12 -32.20 -1.88
CA GLU A 169 -26.05 -32.38 -2.87
C GLU A 169 -25.86 -31.16 -3.77
N TYR A 170 -26.95 -30.45 -4.10
CA TYR A 170 -26.86 -29.20 -4.85
C TYR A 170 -26.18 -28.11 -4.02
N ASP A 171 -26.58 -27.95 -2.76
CA ASP A 171 -25.98 -26.97 -1.83
C ASP A 171 -24.49 -27.29 -1.59
N ALA A 172 -24.14 -28.57 -1.46
CA ALA A 172 -22.75 -28.97 -1.31
C ALA A 172 -21.89 -28.61 -2.53
N LEU A 173 -22.44 -28.74 -3.75
CA LEU A 173 -21.75 -28.31 -4.96
C LEU A 173 -21.68 -26.78 -5.05
N GLN A 174 -22.74 -26.07 -4.69
CA GLN A 174 -22.77 -24.62 -4.64
C GLN A 174 -21.68 -24.07 -3.72
N VAL A 175 -21.52 -24.64 -2.52
CA VAL A 175 -20.41 -24.31 -1.60
C VAL A 175 -19.06 -24.70 -2.19
N ALA A 176 -18.96 -25.81 -2.91
CA ALA A 176 -17.71 -26.26 -3.52
C ALA A 176 -17.20 -25.34 -4.64
N VAL A 177 -18.11 -24.63 -5.33
CA VAL A 177 -17.79 -23.70 -6.42
C VAL A 177 -17.97 -22.23 -6.05
N ASP A 178 -18.23 -21.93 -4.77
CA ASP A 178 -18.42 -20.56 -4.28
C ASP A 178 -17.21 -19.67 -4.60
N GLY A 179 -17.48 -18.44 -5.06
CA GLY A 179 -16.47 -17.49 -5.55
C GLY A 179 -15.77 -17.87 -6.87
N LEU A 180 -16.22 -18.93 -7.56
CA LEU A 180 -15.69 -19.31 -8.87
C LEU A 180 -16.63 -18.85 -10.00
N PRO A 181 -16.12 -18.51 -11.21
CA PRO A 181 -16.93 -18.02 -12.32
C PRO A 181 -17.72 -19.17 -12.98
N VAL A 182 -18.75 -19.66 -12.29
CA VAL A 182 -19.53 -20.85 -12.62
C VAL A 182 -21.03 -20.52 -12.55
N GLU A 183 -21.79 -21.01 -13.53
CA GLU A 183 -23.25 -20.96 -13.51
C GLU A 183 -23.78 -22.37 -13.27
N LEU A 184 -24.46 -22.59 -12.15
CA LEU A 184 -25.10 -23.88 -11.84
C LEU A 184 -26.53 -23.92 -12.38
N ILE A 185 -26.83 -24.93 -13.21
CA ILE A 185 -28.14 -25.16 -13.81
C ILE A 185 -28.74 -26.40 -13.16
N ARG A 186 -29.67 -26.21 -12.23
CA ARG A 186 -30.31 -27.31 -11.49
C ARG A 186 -31.37 -28.02 -12.34
N ILE A 187 -31.26 -29.35 -12.45
CA ILE A 187 -32.33 -30.18 -13.03
C ILE A 187 -33.46 -30.37 -12.00
N PRO A 188 -34.73 -30.10 -12.35
CA PRO A 188 -35.86 -30.33 -11.45
C PRO A 188 -36.12 -31.83 -11.20
N GLN A 189 -36.73 -32.15 -10.07
CA GLN A 189 -37.25 -33.50 -9.82
C GLN A 189 -38.60 -33.70 -10.53
N PRO A 190 -38.89 -34.89 -11.09
CA PRO A 190 -38.01 -36.05 -11.20
C PRO A 190 -36.86 -35.81 -12.19
N CYS A 191 -35.64 -36.16 -11.81
CA CYS A 191 -34.45 -36.04 -12.67
C CYS A 191 -34.49 -37.09 -13.80
N THR A 192 -35.15 -36.78 -14.91
CA THR A 192 -35.29 -37.66 -16.08
C THR A 192 -34.22 -37.41 -17.13
N LEU A 193 -33.97 -38.42 -17.98
CA LEU A 193 -33.06 -38.28 -19.12
C LEU A 193 -33.50 -37.15 -20.07
N GLU A 194 -34.81 -36.99 -20.27
CA GLU A 194 -35.36 -35.92 -21.12
C GLU A 194 -35.14 -34.51 -20.53
N ALA A 195 -35.14 -34.38 -19.20
CA ALA A 195 -34.85 -33.10 -18.54
C ALA A 195 -33.37 -32.73 -18.65
N ILE A 196 -32.48 -33.72 -18.51
CA ILE A 196 -31.04 -33.55 -18.74
C ILE A 196 -30.79 -33.15 -20.19
N ASP A 197 -31.41 -33.83 -21.15
CA ASP A 197 -31.30 -33.54 -22.59
C ASP A 197 -31.76 -32.12 -22.94
N ALA A 198 -32.91 -31.69 -22.38
CA ALA A 198 -33.43 -30.35 -22.57
C ALA A 198 -32.49 -29.28 -22.00
N ALA A 199 -31.88 -29.52 -20.84
CA ALA A 199 -30.91 -28.60 -20.25
C ALA A 199 -29.62 -28.50 -21.06
N LEU A 200 -29.08 -29.63 -21.52
CA LEU A 200 -27.88 -29.65 -22.37
C LEU A 200 -28.12 -28.99 -23.73
N SER A 201 -29.34 -29.10 -24.27
CA SER A 201 -29.74 -28.44 -25.52
C SER A 201 -29.71 -26.91 -25.45
N ASN A 202 -29.78 -26.32 -24.24
CA ASN A 202 -29.65 -24.88 -24.02
C ASN A 202 -28.18 -24.41 -23.88
N GLY A 203 -27.21 -25.31 -24.08
CA GLY A 203 -25.77 -25.04 -24.03
C GLY A 203 -25.20 -25.19 -22.61
N ALA A 204 -24.30 -26.17 -22.43
CA ALA A 204 -23.63 -26.44 -21.17
C ALA A 204 -22.26 -27.11 -21.40
N HIS A 205 -21.27 -26.72 -20.61
CA HIS A 205 -19.89 -27.23 -20.75
C HIS A 205 -19.64 -28.47 -19.90
N VAL A 206 -20.34 -28.58 -18.77
CA VAL A 206 -20.18 -29.69 -17.82
C VAL A 206 -21.54 -30.28 -17.44
N LEU A 207 -21.62 -31.60 -17.41
CA LEU A 207 -22.71 -32.34 -16.74
C LEU A 207 -22.17 -32.94 -15.45
N HIS A 208 -22.62 -32.43 -14.31
CA HIS A 208 -22.37 -33.02 -12.99
C HIS A 208 -23.56 -33.91 -12.62
N LEU A 209 -23.41 -35.22 -12.79
CA LEU A 209 -24.46 -36.21 -12.53
C LEU A 209 -24.15 -36.98 -11.24
N ILE A 210 -25.08 -36.90 -10.29
CA ILE A 210 -25.09 -37.66 -9.05
C ILE A 210 -26.19 -38.71 -9.15
N ALA A 211 -25.84 -39.98 -9.23
CA ALA A 211 -26.79 -41.07 -9.41
C ALA A 211 -26.25 -42.40 -8.90
N HIS A 212 -27.16 -43.35 -8.65
CA HIS A 212 -26.80 -44.74 -8.35
C HIS A 212 -26.47 -45.52 -9.63
N GLY A 213 -25.45 -46.37 -9.56
CA GLY A 213 -25.13 -47.37 -10.57
C GLY A 213 -25.65 -48.75 -10.15
N ALA A 214 -25.99 -49.60 -11.11
CA ALA A 214 -26.37 -50.99 -10.82
C ALA A 214 -26.03 -51.93 -11.98
N LEU A 215 -26.11 -53.25 -11.73
CA LEU A 215 -26.18 -54.24 -12.79
C LEU A 215 -27.65 -54.56 -13.10
N SER A 216 -28.01 -54.46 -14.38
CA SER A 216 -29.31 -54.92 -14.87
C SER A 216 -29.44 -56.44 -14.73
N ARG A 217 -30.68 -56.95 -14.87
CA ARG A 217 -30.97 -58.40 -14.83
C ARG A 217 -30.17 -59.26 -15.83
N HIS A 218 -29.60 -58.63 -16.86
CA HIS A 218 -28.77 -59.27 -17.87
C HIS A 218 -27.27 -59.09 -17.63
N GLY A 219 -26.86 -58.66 -16.43
CA GLY A 219 -25.45 -58.43 -16.08
C GLY A 219 -24.82 -57.22 -16.77
N ARG A 220 -25.62 -56.31 -17.34
CA ARG A 220 -25.12 -55.06 -17.95
C ARG A 220 -25.18 -53.92 -16.95
N ALA A 221 -24.09 -53.17 -16.83
CA ALA A 221 -24.00 -51.87 -16.17
C ALA A 221 -25.13 -50.91 -16.59
N VAL A 222 -25.78 -50.27 -15.61
CA VAL A 222 -26.81 -49.23 -15.80
C VAL A 222 -26.64 -48.10 -14.78
N ILE A 223 -27.06 -46.89 -15.14
CA ILE A 223 -27.28 -45.77 -14.21
C ILE A 223 -28.79 -45.67 -13.94
N LEU A 224 -29.15 -45.41 -12.68
CA LEU A 224 -30.54 -45.28 -12.26
C LEU A 224 -30.96 -43.80 -12.27
N LEU A 225 -31.83 -43.44 -13.21
CA LEU A 225 -32.48 -42.13 -13.26
C LEU A 225 -33.97 -42.26 -12.93
N ALA A 226 -34.68 -41.14 -12.83
CA ALA A 226 -36.13 -41.15 -12.71
C ALA A 226 -36.80 -41.21 -14.08
N ASN A 227 -37.94 -41.90 -14.17
CA ASN A 227 -38.90 -41.73 -15.26
C ASN A 227 -39.89 -40.60 -14.95
N ARG A 228 -40.84 -40.35 -15.87
CA ARG A 228 -41.87 -39.31 -15.71
C ARG A 228 -42.80 -39.51 -14.49
N ASN A 229 -42.87 -40.72 -13.95
CA ASN A 229 -43.64 -41.07 -12.75
C ASN A 229 -42.77 -41.08 -11.48
N ASN A 230 -41.56 -40.54 -11.54
CA ASN A 230 -40.54 -40.57 -10.49
C ASN A 230 -40.15 -41.99 -10.02
N GLN A 231 -40.22 -42.98 -10.90
CA GLN A 231 -39.77 -44.35 -10.62
C GLN A 231 -38.43 -44.62 -11.30
N VAL A 232 -37.67 -45.58 -10.76
CA VAL A 232 -36.37 -46.01 -11.29
C VAL A 232 -36.51 -46.40 -12.77
N ARG A 233 -35.69 -45.77 -13.62
CA ARG A 233 -35.43 -46.14 -15.01
C ARG A 233 -33.97 -46.56 -15.14
N HIS A 234 -33.76 -47.74 -15.70
CA HIS A 234 -32.42 -48.19 -16.08
C HIS A 234 -32.00 -47.46 -17.35
N ILE A 235 -30.92 -46.70 -17.26
CA ILE A 235 -30.26 -46.11 -18.42
C ILE A 235 -29.06 -46.98 -18.74
N TYR A 236 -28.98 -47.46 -19.98
CA TYR A 236 -27.83 -48.24 -20.46
C TYR A 236 -26.75 -47.31 -21.02
N ALA A 237 -25.48 -47.76 -20.94
CA ALA A 237 -24.35 -46.97 -21.42
C ALA A 237 -24.51 -46.53 -22.88
N ASP A 238 -25.02 -47.40 -23.76
CA ASP A 238 -25.16 -47.08 -25.20
C ASP A 238 -26.25 -46.03 -25.46
N GLU A 239 -27.34 -46.05 -24.68
CA GLU A 239 -28.44 -45.07 -24.75
C GLU A 239 -27.97 -43.69 -24.28
N HIS A 240 -27.28 -43.65 -23.13
CA HIS A 240 -26.75 -42.39 -22.57
C HIS A 240 -25.60 -41.83 -23.41
N ALA A 241 -24.70 -42.71 -23.89
CA ALA A 241 -23.57 -42.33 -24.70
C ALA A 241 -24.00 -41.75 -26.04
N GLY A 242 -25.03 -42.32 -26.68
CA GLY A 242 -25.60 -41.76 -27.91
C GLY A 242 -26.15 -40.34 -27.73
N LEU A 243 -26.83 -40.08 -26.61
CA LEU A 243 -27.39 -38.76 -26.30
C LEU A 243 -26.31 -37.73 -25.95
N LEU A 244 -25.40 -38.07 -25.01
CA LEU A 244 -24.33 -37.15 -24.63
C LEU A 244 -23.33 -36.90 -25.76
N ALA A 245 -23.13 -37.87 -26.64
CA ALA A 245 -22.36 -37.69 -27.86
C ALA A 245 -22.94 -36.58 -28.76
N LEU A 246 -24.26 -36.47 -28.89
CA LEU A 246 -24.87 -35.40 -29.67
C LEU A 246 -24.54 -34.01 -29.09
N HIS A 247 -24.49 -33.90 -27.77
CA HIS A 247 -24.14 -32.65 -27.08
C HIS A 247 -22.65 -32.35 -27.08
N ALA A 248 -21.80 -33.38 -27.25
CA ALA A 248 -20.35 -33.24 -27.42
C ALA A 248 -19.91 -33.12 -28.90
N ARG A 249 -20.79 -33.41 -29.87
CA ARG A 249 -20.48 -33.34 -31.31
C ARG A 249 -20.13 -31.93 -31.74
N ASP A 250 -19.20 -31.87 -32.68
CA ASP A 250 -18.67 -30.63 -33.27
C ASP A 250 -18.24 -29.63 -32.20
N ALA A 251 -17.72 -30.13 -31.06
CA ALA A 251 -17.19 -29.32 -29.97
C ALA A 251 -16.21 -28.25 -30.47
N ALA A 252 -15.45 -28.55 -31.52
CA ALA A 252 -14.56 -27.60 -32.20
C ALA A 252 -15.27 -26.34 -32.73
N GLN A 253 -16.55 -26.43 -33.09
CA GLN A 253 -17.34 -25.37 -33.72
C GLN A 253 -18.44 -24.81 -32.80
N ARG A 254 -18.72 -25.48 -31.68
CA ARG A 254 -19.73 -25.06 -30.68
C ARG A 254 -19.09 -24.68 -29.35
N PRO A 255 -19.06 -23.37 -29.00
CA PRO A 255 -18.44 -22.89 -27.77
C PRO A 255 -19.17 -23.36 -26.50
N ASP A 256 -20.44 -23.73 -26.61
CA ASP A 256 -21.35 -24.16 -25.55
C ASP A 256 -21.57 -25.69 -25.50
N ALA A 257 -20.79 -26.46 -26.29
CA ALA A 257 -20.91 -27.92 -26.31
C ALA A 257 -20.28 -28.59 -25.07
N LEU A 258 -20.81 -29.76 -24.73
CA LEU A 258 -20.40 -30.54 -23.56
C LEU A 258 -18.93 -30.98 -23.66
N ARG A 259 -18.13 -30.68 -22.64
CA ARG A 259 -16.70 -31.02 -22.56
C ARG A 259 -16.38 -32.05 -21.48
N LEU A 260 -17.04 -31.93 -20.34
CA LEU A 260 -16.80 -32.78 -19.18
C LEU A 260 -18.10 -33.40 -18.67
N VAL A 261 -18.05 -34.70 -18.40
CA VAL A 261 -19.07 -35.37 -17.60
C VAL A 261 -18.43 -35.79 -16.29
N PHE A 262 -18.98 -35.30 -15.19
CA PHE A 262 -18.57 -35.66 -13.83
C PHE A 262 -19.63 -36.61 -13.26
N LEU A 263 -19.25 -37.87 -13.03
CA LEU A 263 -20.12 -38.93 -12.53
C LEU A 263 -19.77 -39.23 -11.08
N ALA A 264 -20.68 -38.88 -10.17
CA ALA A 264 -20.56 -39.16 -8.75
C ALA A 264 -21.60 -40.19 -8.30
N SER A 265 -21.15 -41.18 -7.50
CA SER A 265 -22.03 -42.10 -6.77
C SER A 265 -21.49 -42.30 -5.36
N CYS A 266 -22.32 -42.01 -4.35
CA CYS A 266 -21.94 -42.07 -2.94
C CYS A 266 -22.21 -43.45 -2.32
N GLN A 267 -21.55 -43.71 -1.18
CA GLN A 267 -21.47 -44.96 -0.40
C GLN A 267 -22.78 -45.64 0.07
N SER A 268 -23.96 -45.23 -0.39
CA SER A 268 -25.24 -45.61 0.20
C SER A 268 -25.93 -46.85 -0.43
N ALA A 269 -25.15 -47.66 -1.15
CA ALA A 269 -25.60 -48.90 -1.80
C ALA A 269 -24.89 -50.13 -1.19
N THR A 270 -25.64 -51.16 -0.78
CA THR A 270 -25.07 -52.41 -0.22
C THR A 270 -24.80 -53.50 -1.25
N ALA A 271 -25.21 -53.30 -2.52
CA ALA A 271 -24.93 -54.22 -3.63
C ALA A 271 -23.87 -53.62 -4.55
N ASP A 272 -22.84 -54.39 -4.90
CA ASP A 272 -21.63 -53.99 -5.65
C ASP A 272 -21.95 -53.14 -6.92
N PRO A 273 -21.92 -51.79 -6.83
CA PRO A 273 -22.30 -50.89 -7.92
C PRO A 273 -21.10 -50.61 -8.87
N THR A 274 -19.91 -51.12 -8.53
CA THR A 274 -18.62 -50.62 -9.03
C THR A 274 -18.37 -50.96 -10.50
N ASP A 275 -19.03 -51.98 -11.04
CA ASP A 275 -18.98 -52.34 -12.46
C ASP A 275 -19.68 -51.34 -13.37
N ALA A 276 -20.64 -50.56 -12.86
CA ALA A 276 -21.47 -49.69 -13.69
C ALA A 276 -20.69 -48.49 -14.24
N PHE A 277 -20.12 -47.66 -13.35
CA PHE A 277 -19.38 -46.46 -13.78
C PHE A 277 -18.07 -46.79 -14.50
N ARG A 278 -17.39 -47.88 -14.10
CA ARG A 278 -16.21 -48.42 -14.82
C ARG A 278 -16.53 -48.78 -16.27
N ALA A 279 -17.74 -49.25 -16.56
CA ALA A 279 -18.19 -49.56 -17.92
C ALA A 279 -18.74 -48.33 -18.69
N PHE A 280 -19.24 -47.32 -17.98
CA PHE A 280 -19.85 -46.12 -18.58
C PHE A 280 -18.82 -45.10 -19.06
N ALA A 281 -17.88 -44.71 -18.20
CA ALA A 281 -16.92 -43.64 -18.50
C ALA A 281 -16.14 -43.85 -19.82
N PRO A 282 -15.52 -45.02 -20.08
CA PRO A 282 -14.82 -45.24 -21.35
C PRO A 282 -15.77 -45.21 -22.56
N ARG A 283 -17.02 -45.65 -22.42
CA ARG A 283 -18.02 -45.62 -23.50
C ARG A 283 -18.47 -44.21 -23.84
N LEU A 284 -18.62 -43.34 -22.85
CA LEU A 284 -18.94 -41.93 -23.06
C LEU A 284 -17.82 -41.21 -23.83
N VAL A 285 -16.56 -41.49 -23.48
CA VAL A 285 -15.41 -40.96 -24.23
C VAL A 285 -15.39 -41.50 -25.66
N GLN A 286 -15.58 -42.82 -25.84
CA GLN A 286 -15.69 -43.46 -27.16
C GLN A 286 -16.81 -42.88 -28.03
N ALA A 287 -17.90 -42.43 -27.42
CA ALA A 287 -19.02 -41.82 -28.11
C ALA A 287 -18.77 -40.34 -28.49
N GLY A 288 -17.73 -39.71 -27.93
CA GLY A 288 -17.27 -38.38 -28.35
C GLY A 288 -17.08 -37.37 -27.22
N VAL A 289 -17.44 -37.68 -25.98
CA VAL A 289 -17.22 -36.78 -24.84
C VAL A 289 -15.71 -36.57 -24.61
N PRO A 290 -15.20 -35.33 -24.55
CA PRO A 290 -13.75 -35.09 -24.42
C PRO A 290 -13.12 -35.65 -23.15
N ALA A 291 -13.78 -35.47 -22.00
CA ALA A 291 -13.33 -35.98 -20.71
C ALA A 291 -14.50 -36.46 -19.84
N VAL A 292 -14.28 -37.53 -19.08
CA VAL A 292 -15.23 -38.09 -18.13
C VAL A 292 -14.50 -38.41 -16.85
N LEU A 293 -14.90 -37.80 -15.75
CA LEU A 293 -14.43 -38.14 -14.41
C LEU A 293 -15.49 -39.02 -13.73
N ALA A 294 -15.10 -40.19 -13.26
CA ALA A 294 -16.01 -41.15 -12.65
C ALA A 294 -15.41 -41.79 -11.40
N MET A 295 -16.25 -42.08 -10.40
CA MET A 295 -15.85 -42.84 -9.22
C MET A 295 -15.79 -44.33 -9.57
N GLN A 296 -14.60 -44.95 -9.46
CA GLN A 296 -14.41 -46.37 -9.80
C GLN A 296 -14.77 -47.33 -8.65
N ASP A 297 -15.06 -46.83 -7.46
CA ASP A 297 -15.38 -47.62 -6.26
C ASP A 297 -16.25 -46.78 -5.31
N LEU A 298 -16.67 -47.37 -4.18
CA LEU A 298 -17.36 -46.69 -3.11
C LEU A 298 -16.47 -45.64 -2.45
N VAL A 299 -16.87 -44.36 -2.55
CA VAL A 299 -16.20 -43.23 -1.92
C VAL A 299 -17.03 -42.65 -0.77
N PRO A 300 -16.44 -42.35 0.39
CA PRO A 300 -17.13 -41.60 1.43
C PRO A 300 -17.59 -40.23 0.92
N ILE A 301 -18.81 -39.83 1.28
CA ILE A 301 -19.43 -38.58 0.82
C ILE A 301 -18.55 -37.34 1.06
N ASN A 302 -17.90 -37.26 2.22
CA ASN A 302 -17.01 -36.14 2.56
C ASN A 302 -15.74 -36.14 1.69
N THR A 303 -15.19 -37.32 1.35
CA THR A 303 -14.06 -37.43 0.41
C THR A 303 -14.48 -36.97 -0.99
N ALA A 304 -15.66 -37.38 -1.47
CA ALA A 304 -16.16 -36.99 -2.78
C ALA A 304 -16.39 -35.46 -2.87
N ARG A 305 -16.93 -34.85 -1.83
CA ARG A 305 -17.10 -33.39 -1.73
C ARG A 305 -15.75 -32.66 -1.70
N ALA A 306 -14.81 -33.11 -0.87
CA ALA A 306 -13.46 -32.53 -0.80
C ALA A 306 -12.72 -32.63 -2.14
N PHE A 307 -12.83 -33.77 -2.84
CA PHE A 307 -12.28 -33.94 -4.18
C PHE A 307 -12.92 -32.98 -5.17
N THR A 308 -14.25 -32.90 -5.20
CA THR A 308 -15.02 -32.04 -6.12
C THR A 308 -14.62 -30.58 -5.97
N GLN A 309 -14.52 -30.10 -4.73
CA GLN A 309 -14.09 -28.73 -4.42
C GLN A 309 -12.66 -28.47 -4.91
N ALA A 310 -11.72 -29.37 -4.59
CA ALA A 310 -10.34 -29.22 -5.04
C ALA A 310 -10.22 -29.29 -6.57
N PHE A 311 -10.96 -30.20 -7.22
CA PHE A 311 -10.94 -30.41 -8.65
C PHE A 311 -11.46 -29.20 -9.43
N TYR A 312 -12.66 -28.70 -9.14
CA TYR A 312 -13.20 -27.54 -9.88
C TYR A 312 -12.36 -26.29 -9.66
N ARG A 313 -11.83 -26.08 -8.44
CA ARG A 313 -10.92 -24.98 -8.14
C ARG A 313 -9.67 -24.99 -9.02
N GLN A 314 -9.02 -26.15 -9.18
CA GLN A 314 -7.82 -26.25 -10.00
C GLN A 314 -8.16 -26.23 -11.50
N LEU A 315 -9.23 -26.90 -11.92
CA LEU A 315 -9.68 -26.89 -13.31
C LEU A 315 -9.98 -25.47 -13.79
N LEU A 316 -10.66 -24.64 -12.99
CA LEU A 316 -10.94 -23.25 -13.34
C LEU A 316 -9.70 -22.33 -13.27
N ARG A 317 -8.63 -22.78 -12.60
CA ARG A 317 -7.37 -22.04 -12.50
C ARG A 317 -6.55 -22.13 -13.78
N HIS A 318 -6.29 -23.34 -14.27
CA HIS A 318 -5.37 -23.56 -15.39
C HIS A 318 -6.01 -24.29 -16.58
N GLY A 319 -7.20 -24.88 -16.41
CA GLY A 319 -7.96 -25.49 -17.49
C GLY A 319 -7.56 -26.91 -17.88
N GLU A 320 -6.51 -27.48 -17.27
CA GLU A 320 -6.04 -28.84 -17.55
C GLU A 320 -6.74 -29.86 -16.64
N VAL A 321 -7.52 -30.79 -17.20
CA VAL A 321 -8.42 -31.63 -16.44
C VAL A 321 -7.73 -32.76 -15.66
N ASP A 322 -6.65 -33.32 -16.20
CA ASP A 322 -5.82 -34.35 -15.56
C ASP A 322 -4.88 -33.79 -14.50
N LEU A 323 -4.28 -32.62 -14.72
CA LEU A 323 -3.51 -31.91 -13.70
C LEU A 323 -4.43 -31.52 -12.53
N ALA A 324 -5.63 -30.99 -12.81
CA ALA A 324 -6.62 -30.68 -11.78
C ALA A 324 -7.04 -31.94 -11.00
N SER A 325 -7.21 -33.08 -11.68
CA SER A 325 -7.48 -34.37 -11.03
C SER A 325 -6.32 -34.81 -10.12
N ASN A 326 -5.07 -34.66 -10.56
CA ASN A 326 -3.89 -35.00 -9.77
C ASN A 326 -3.79 -34.11 -8.52
N GLN A 327 -3.98 -32.80 -8.67
CA GLN A 327 -3.94 -31.85 -7.56
C GLN A 327 -5.07 -32.08 -6.56
N ALA A 328 -6.26 -32.45 -7.03
CA ALA A 328 -7.35 -32.86 -6.15
C ALA A 328 -7.00 -34.14 -5.37
N ARG A 329 -6.37 -35.15 -6.00
CA ARG A 329 -5.85 -36.33 -5.26
C ARG A 329 -4.75 -35.97 -4.28
N ALA A 330 -3.83 -35.08 -4.65
CA ALA A 330 -2.77 -34.61 -3.77
C ALA A 330 -3.35 -33.94 -2.51
N ALA A 331 -4.34 -33.07 -2.68
CA ALA A 331 -5.06 -32.42 -1.58
C ALA A 331 -5.73 -33.45 -0.65
N LEU A 332 -6.37 -34.49 -1.20
CA LEU A 332 -6.93 -35.58 -0.40
C LEU A 332 -5.86 -36.32 0.40
N LEU A 333 -4.74 -36.69 -0.25
CA LEU A 333 -3.64 -37.41 0.41
C LEU A 333 -2.99 -36.57 1.52
N SER A 334 -2.74 -35.28 1.28
CA SER A 334 -2.23 -34.34 2.28
C SER A 334 -3.19 -34.17 3.45
N GLY A 335 -4.50 -34.10 3.18
CA GLY A 335 -5.55 -34.06 4.20
C GLY A 335 -5.85 -35.42 4.85
N ARG A 336 -5.15 -36.49 4.46
CA ARG A 336 -5.34 -37.88 4.95
C ARG A 336 -6.77 -38.40 4.75
N TRP A 337 -7.44 -37.95 3.71
CA TRP A 337 -8.75 -38.47 3.31
C TRP A 337 -8.60 -39.89 2.73
N PRO A 338 -9.49 -40.84 3.08
CA PRO A 338 -9.47 -42.18 2.50
C PRO A 338 -9.90 -42.14 1.03
N ALA A 339 -9.66 -43.24 0.29
CA ALA A 339 -10.20 -43.46 -1.05
C ALA A 339 -9.78 -42.43 -2.13
N ALA A 340 -8.64 -41.78 -1.98
CA ALA A 340 -8.14 -40.79 -2.96
C ALA A 340 -7.91 -41.35 -4.38
N HIS A 341 -7.76 -42.67 -4.52
CA HIS A 341 -7.60 -43.36 -5.82
C HIS A 341 -8.94 -43.59 -6.54
N VAL A 342 -10.08 -43.39 -5.87
CA VAL A 342 -11.40 -43.73 -6.43
C VAL A 342 -11.84 -42.84 -7.60
N PRO A 343 -11.62 -41.51 -7.58
CA PRO A 343 -11.91 -40.69 -8.75
C PRO A 343 -10.95 -41.05 -9.89
N VAL A 344 -11.49 -41.42 -11.05
CA VAL A 344 -10.74 -41.78 -12.26
C VAL A 344 -11.11 -40.84 -13.39
N LEU A 345 -10.09 -40.35 -14.10
CA LEU A 345 -10.28 -39.52 -15.28
C LEU A 345 -10.04 -40.35 -16.55
N PHE A 346 -11.07 -40.44 -17.38
CA PHE A 346 -11.00 -40.93 -18.75
C PHE A 346 -11.03 -39.74 -19.69
N MET A 347 -10.11 -39.68 -20.65
CA MET A 347 -10.14 -38.60 -21.64
C MET A 347 -9.53 -39.00 -22.97
N ARG A 348 -9.79 -38.17 -23.99
CA ARG A 348 -9.17 -38.26 -25.32
C ARG A 348 -8.34 -37.02 -25.69
N LEU A 349 -8.21 -36.09 -24.74
CA LEU A 349 -7.33 -34.92 -24.86
C LEU A 349 -5.88 -35.37 -24.71
N THR A 350 -4.99 -34.98 -25.63
CA THR A 350 -3.57 -35.31 -25.51
C THR A 350 -2.82 -34.37 -24.55
N ASP A 351 -3.27 -33.12 -24.45
CA ASP A 351 -2.70 -32.06 -23.61
C ASP A 351 -3.48 -31.83 -22.31
N GLY A 352 -4.62 -32.51 -22.12
CA GLY A 352 -5.51 -32.31 -20.98
C GLY A 352 -6.24 -30.96 -20.96
N GLN A 353 -6.05 -30.09 -21.95
CA GLN A 353 -6.59 -28.72 -21.91
C GLN A 353 -8.09 -28.70 -22.24
N LEU A 354 -8.91 -28.57 -21.21
CA LEU A 354 -10.36 -28.58 -21.31
C LEU A 354 -10.95 -27.16 -21.38
N LEU A 355 -10.42 -26.25 -20.56
CA LEU A 355 -10.79 -24.83 -20.49
C LEU A 355 -9.59 -23.98 -20.89
N ALA A 356 -9.78 -22.81 -21.48
CA ALA A 356 -8.68 -21.86 -21.58
C ALA A 356 -8.32 -21.32 -20.18
N PRO A 357 -7.06 -20.90 -19.92
CA PRO A 357 -6.72 -20.22 -18.67
C PRO A 357 -7.62 -19.01 -18.44
N ASN A 358 -8.02 -18.75 -17.18
CA ASN A 358 -8.83 -17.58 -16.86
C ASN A 358 -8.08 -16.31 -17.30
N PRO A 359 -8.62 -15.54 -18.27
CA PRO A 359 -7.88 -14.44 -18.87
C PRO A 359 -7.60 -13.29 -17.91
N ALA A 360 -8.48 -13.05 -16.94
CA ALA A 360 -8.25 -12.06 -15.90
C ALA A 360 -7.16 -12.52 -14.91
N ARG A 361 -7.02 -13.84 -14.66
CA ARG A 361 -5.89 -14.39 -13.88
C ARG A 361 -4.57 -14.24 -14.64
N THR A 362 -4.58 -14.56 -15.93
CA THR A 362 -3.44 -14.33 -16.81
C THR A 362 -3.05 -12.85 -16.84
N ALA A 363 -4.03 -11.93 -16.82
CA ALA A 363 -3.75 -10.49 -16.75
C ALA A 363 -3.05 -10.10 -15.44
N LEU A 364 -3.48 -10.61 -14.28
CA LEU A 364 -2.81 -10.38 -13.00
C LEU A 364 -1.36 -10.91 -13.02
N GLU A 365 -1.15 -12.12 -13.56
CA GLU A 365 0.18 -12.71 -13.70
C GLU A 365 1.08 -11.89 -14.64
N ASN A 366 0.51 -11.36 -15.73
CA ASN A 366 1.21 -10.45 -16.64
C ASN A 366 1.63 -9.15 -15.94
N ILE A 367 0.78 -8.58 -15.08
CA ILE A 367 1.12 -7.40 -14.27
C ILE A 367 2.28 -7.69 -13.32
N LEU A 368 2.27 -8.84 -12.64
CA LEU A 368 3.37 -9.24 -11.75
C LEU A 368 4.68 -9.50 -12.49
N ALA A 369 4.63 -9.89 -13.76
CA ALA A 369 5.80 -10.10 -14.61
C ALA A 369 6.32 -8.82 -15.28
N ASP A 370 5.48 -7.79 -15.45
CA ASP A 370 5.82 -6.55 -16.15
C ASP A 370 6.91 -5.76 -15.40
N PRO A 371 8.06 -5.47 -16.03
CA PRO A 371 9.17 -4.70 -15.41
C PRO A 371 8.77 -3.35 -14.82
N ARG A 372 7.66 -2.74 -15.28
CA ARG A 372 7.13 -1.47 -14.75
C ARG A 372 6.54 -1.61 -13.35
N PHE A 373 6.23 -2.82 -12.90
CA PHE A 373 5.66 -3.11 -11.57
C PHE A 373 6.48 -4.17 -10.82
N SER A 374 7.05 -5.16 -11.51
CA SER A 374 7.73 -6.30 -10.90
C SER A 374 8.96 -5.92 -10.05
N PHE A 375 9.46 -4.70 -10.15
CA PHE A 375 10.53 -4.23 -9.28
C PHE A 375 10.17 -4.19 -7.79
N PHE A 376 8.90 -4.40 -7.38
CA PHE A 376 8.51 -4.63 -5.97
C PHE A 376 8.76 -6.06 -5.48
N ASP A 377 9.00 -7.01 -6.39
CA ASP A 377 9.32 -8.39 -6.05
C ASP A 377 10.66 -8.45 -5.30
N PRO A 378 10.69 -8.94 -4.05
CA PRO A 378 11.93 -9.12 -3.29
C PRO A 378 13.01 -9.91 -4.04
N ALA A 379 12.61 -10.85 -4.91
CA ALA A 379 13.54 -11.66 -5.71
C ALA A 379 14.32 -10.82 -6.75
N ASN A 380 13.79 -9.67 -7.17
CA ASN A 380 14.44 -8.82 -8.18
C ASN A 380 15.61 -7.99 -7.63
N GLY A 381 15.80 -7.92 -6.30
CA GLY A 381 16.97 -7.32 -5.63
C GLY A 381 17.20 -5.82 -5.88
N LYS A 382 16.34 -5.15 -6.66
CA LYS A 382 16.45 -3.74 -7.06
C LYS A 382 15.51 -2.82 -6.28
N TYR A 383 14.57 -3.36 -5.52
CA TYR A 383 13.59 -2.56 -4.81
C TYR A 383 14.20 -1.91 -3.57
N ILE A 384 13.87 -0.64 -3.35
CA ILE A 384 14.14 0.05 -2.10
C ILE A 384 12.78 0.56 -1.59
N PRO A 385 12.13 -0.14 -0.64
CA PRO A 385 10.86 0.31 -0.05
C PRO A 385 11.10 1.50 0.87
N LEU A 386 11.09 2.70 0.29
CA LEU A 386 11.16 3.92 1.09
C LEU A 386 9.94 3.99 2.03
N PRO A 387 10.13 4.32 3.32
CA PRO A 387 9.08 4.26 4.34
C PRO A 387 8.13 5.48 4.29
N VAL A 388 7.61 5.81 3.12
CA VAL A 388 6.70 6.94 2.91
C VAL A 388 5.32 6.65 3.51
N GLU A 389 4.72 7.65 4.13
CA GLU A 389 3.36 7.60 4.67
C GLU A 389 2.50 8.70 4.07
N ALA A 390 1.19 8.61 4.32
CA ALA A 390 0.26 9.67 4.02
C ALA A 390 -0.49 10.12 5.29
N VAL A 391 -0.99 11.35 5.27
CA VAL A 391 -2.08 11.78 6.16
C VAL A 391 -3.38 11.61 5.39
N HIS A 392 -4.36 10.97 6.04
CA HIS A 392 -5.70 10.83 5.49
C HIS A 392 -6.55 12.05 5.81
N ILE A 393 -7.24 12.54 4.78
CA ILE A 393 -8.11 13.71 4.82
C ILE A 393 -9.42 13.35 4.13
N THR A 394 -10.51 13.86 4.69
CA THR A 394 -11.88 13.68 4.22
C THR A 394 -12.40 14.96 3.57
N GLY A 395 -13.48 14.86 2.78
CA GLY A 395 -13.99 15.97 1.96
C GLY A 395 -14.49 17.23 2.69
N HIS A 396 -14.54 17.26 4.02
CA HIS A 396 -14.98 18.42 4.81
C HIS A 396 -13.84 19.28 5.37
N GLN A 397 -12.59 18.87 5.13
CA GLN A 397 -11.42 19.48 5.74
C GLN A 397 -10.71 20.45 4.80
N ASP A 398 -10.09 21.47 5.39
CA ASP A 398 -9.28 22.43 4.64
C ASP A 398 -7.90 21.84 4.29
N LEU A 399 -7.66 21.62 3.00
CA LEU A 399 -6.41 21.03 2.50
C LEU A 399 -5.17 21.88 2.79
N SER A 400 -5.31 23.22 2.81
CA SER A 400 -4.19 24.14 3.01
C SER A 400 -3.48 23.92 4.35
N GLN A 401 -4.23 23.50 5.38
CA GLN A 401 -3.71 23.15 6.71
C GLN A 401 -2.70 22.00 6.68
N PHE A 402 -2.95 21.01 5.83
CA PHE A 402 -2.12 19.80 5.76
C PHE A 402 -0.96 19.95 4.78
N GLN A 403 -0.98 21.01 3.95
CA GLN A 403 0.17 21.44 3.15
C GLN A 403 1.16 22.32 3.95
N ALA A 404 0.66 23.08 4.94
CA ALA A 404 1.43 24.02 5.77
C ALA A 404 2.17 23.36 6.94
N ALA A 405 1.76 22.16 7.36
CA ALA A 405 2.35 21.46 8.49
C ALA A 405 3.70 20.82 8.10
N GLY A 406 4.79 21.58 8.19
CA GLY A 406 6.17 21.07 8.09
C GLY A 406 6.68 20.33 9.33
N GLY A 407 5.81 20.06 10.32
CA GLY A 407 6.15 19.29 11.52
C GLY A 407 5.96 17.79 11.31
N GLU A 408 6.58 16.95 12.14
CA GLU A 408 6.29 15.50 12.20
C GLU A 408 4.80 15.31 12.52
N SER A 409 3.99 15.04 11.49
CA SER A 409 2.59 14.64 11.67
C SER A 409 2.56 13.26 12.31
N THR A 410 1.94 13.14 13.48
CA THR A 410 1.80 11.85 14.17
C THR A 410 0.56 11.06 13.72
N ALA A 411 -0.21 11.63 12.79
CA ALA A 411 -1.42 11.05 12.20
C ALA A 411 -1.15 10.29 10.89
N SER A 412 0.11 9.97 10.59
CA SER A 412 0.50 9.33 9.34
C SER A 412 0.15 7.84 9.32
N ILE A 413 -0.20 7.33 8.15
CA ILE A 413 -0.61 5.94 7.91
C ILE A 413 0.13 5.38 6.69
N ASP A 414 0.35 4.05 6.67
CA ASP A 414 0.80 3.37 5.45
C ASP A 414 -0.29 3.46 4.37
N ILE A 415 0.14 3.77 3.15
CA ILE A 415 -0.75 4.05 2.01
C ILE A 415 -1.58 2.82 1.64
N TRP A 416 -1.03 1.61 1.77
CA TRP A 416 -1.75 0.38 1.49
C TRP A 416 -2.84 0.15 2.54
N ASN A 417 -2.49 0.27 3.82
CA ASN A 417 -3.47 0.11 4.91
C ASN A 417 -4.62 1.12 4.81
N ALA A 418 -4.31 2.36 4.43
CA ALA A 418 -5.33 3.39 4.20
C ALA A 418 -6.24 3.03 3.01
N LEU A 419 -5.67 2.44 1.95
CA LEU A 419 -6.44 1.96 0.81
C LEU A 419 -7.38 0.82 1.18
N GLU A 420 -6.94 -0.17 1.94
CA GLU A 420 -7.79 -1.27 2.43
C GLU A 420 -8.94 -0.73 3.29
N GLU A 421 -8.65 0.21 4.19
CA GLU A 421 -9.67 0.82 5.04
C GLU A 421 -10.74 1.60 4.24
N VAL A 422 -10.31 2.35 3.22
CA VAL A 422 -11.21 3.21 2.44
C VAL A 422 -11.99 2.43 1.37
N LEU A 423 -11.32 1.56 0.62
CA LEU A 423 -11.87 0.95 -0.60
C LEU A 423 -12.36 -0.50 -0.41
N GLU A 424 -11.83 -1.25 0.56
CA GLU A 424 -12.13 -2.69 0.70
C GLU A 424 -13.19 -2.98 1.77
N ARG A 425 -13.39 -2.09 2.76
CA ARG A 425 -14.43 -2.24 3.79
C ARG A 425 -15.83 -1.79 3.36
N HIS A 426 -15.99 -1.26 2.15
CA HIS A 426 -17.28 -0.76 1.68
C HIS A 426 -17.79 -1.57 0.50
N THR A 427 -18.91 -2.25 0.73
CA THR A 427 -19.68 -2.79 -0.37
C THR A 427 -20.47 -1.65 -1.02
N PRO A 428 -20.62 -1.60 -2.35
CA PRO A 428 -21.36 -0.54 -3.06
C PRO A 428 -22.86 -0.42 -2.70
N HIS A 429 -23.36 -1.12 -1.66
CA HIS A 429 -24.77 -1.20 -1.27
C HIS A 429 -25.06 -0.64 0.13
N ASP A 430 -24.07 -0.13 0.85
CA ASP A 430 -24.28 0.54 2.14
C ASP A 430 -24.89 1.92 1.86
N GLY A 431 -26.22 2.05 2.00
CA GLY A 431 -27.07 3.18 1.60
C GLY A 431 -26.82 4.54 2.30
N HIS A 432 -25.56 4.90 2.54
CA HIS A 432 -25.12 6.22 2.93
C HIS A 432 -24.95 7.11 1.67
N GLY A 433 -25.62 8.26 1.66
CA GLY A 433 -25.92 9.06 0.46
C GLY A 433 -24.77 9.85 -0.18
N ASP A 434 -23.52 9.37 -0.17
CA ASP A 434 -22.33 10.17 -0.56
C ASP A 434 -21.74 9.87 -1.96
N GLY A 435 -22.36 9.00 -2.76
CA GLY A 435 -21.91 8.72 -4.14
C GLY A 435 -20.70 7.77 -4.23
N PRO A 436 -20.16 7.50 -5.45
CA PRO A 436 -19.05 6.57 -5.62
C PRO A 436 -17.76 7.11 -5.00
N ARG A 437 -16.96 6.21 -4.43
CA ARG A 437 -15.72 6.58 -3.72
C ARG A 437 -14.55 6.80 -4.63
N VAL A 438 -13.76 7.82 -4.30
CA VAL A 438 -12.48 8.11 -4.94
C VAL A 438 -11.40 8.37 -3.90
N LEU A 439 -10.27 7.69 -4.06
CA LEU A 439 -9.07 7.89 -3.26
C LEU A 439 -8.05 8.71 -4.06
N ALA A 440 -7.79 9.96 -3.68
CA ALA A 440 -6.74 10.76 -4.30
C ALA A 440 -5.42 10.65 -3.52
N LEU A 441 -4.36 10.19 -4.16
CA LEU A 441 -3.01 10.19 -3.61
C LEU A 441 -2.28 11.47 -4.03
N LEU A 442 -2.16 12.40 -3.09
CA LEU A 442 -1.60 13.73 -3.32
C LEU A 442 -0.13 13.78 -2.91
N GLY A 443 0.70 14.29 -3.80
CA GLY A 443 2.09 14.55 -3.47
C GLY A 443 2.76 15.40 -4.54
N GLY A 444 3.63 16.30 -4.10
CA GLY A 444 4.45 17.11 -4.99
C GLY A 444 5.51 16.28 -5.72
N TYR A 445 6.30 16.95 -6.54
CA TYR A 445 7.38 16.32 -7.29
C TYR A 445 8.40 15.64 -6.34
N GLY A 446 8.80 14.41 -6.67
CA GLY A 446 9.76 13.64 -5.87
C GLY A 446 9.23 13.05 -4.55
N SER A 447 7.91 13.17 -4.28
CA SER A 447 7.22 12.62 -3.10
C SER A 447 7.08 11.09 -3.08
N ASN A 448 7.56 10.40 -4.12
CA ASN A 448 7.35 8.97 -4.36
C ASN A 448 5.93 8.57 -4.83
N ARG A 449 5.06 9.54 -5.19
CA ARG A 449 3.68 9.29 -5.66
C ARG A 449 3.57 8.23 -6.75
N GLY A 450 4.27 8.40 -7.87
CA GLY A 450 4.20 7.48 -9.01
C GLY A 450 4.63 6.05 -8.64
N THR A 451 5.63 5.90 -7.75
CA THR A 451 6.04 4.59 -7.23
C THR A 451 4.95 3.98 -6.36
N GLN A 452 4.30 4.75 -5.49
CA GLN A 452 3.24 4.23 -4.61
C GLN A 452 2.00 3.82 -5.42
N LEU A 453 1.63 4.53 -6.49
CA LEU A 453 0.57 4.08 -7.41
C LEU A 453 0.92 2.74 -8.07
N LYS A 454 2.16 2.57 -8.53
CA LYS A 454 2.63 1.29 -9.08
C LYS A 454 2.66 0.18 -8.03
N ARG A 455 2.99 0.51 -6.77
CA ARG A 455 2.93 -0.43 -5.63
C ARG A 455 1.50 -0.89 -5.38
N ILE A 456 0.52 0.02 -5.45
CA ILE A 456 -0.91 -0.32 -5.34
C ILE A 456 -1.32 -1.31 -6.43
N VAL A 457 -0.93 -1.07 -7.68
CA VAL A 457 -1.21 -1.98 -8.81
C VAL A 457 -0.60 -3.36 -8.56
N TRP A 458 0.68 -3.41 -8.18
CA TRP A 458 1.38 -4.68 -7.93
C TRP A 458 0.79 -5.45 -6.73
N ASN A 459 0.52 -4.77 -5.61
CA ASN A 459 -0.08 -5.39 -4.43
C ASN A 459 -1.49 -5.91 -4.71
N THR A 460 -2.32 -5.14 -5.44
CA THR A 460 -3.66 -5.58 -5.86
C THR A 460 -3.56 -6.85 -6.69
N ALA A 461 -2.66 -6.89 -7.68
CA ALA A 461 -2.47 -8.07 -8.51
C ALA A 461 -2.00 -9.30 -7.72
N ARG A 462 -1.09 -9.10 -6.77
CA ARG A 462 -0.58 -10.16 -5.89
C ARG A 462 -1.66 -10.71 -4.97
N MET A 463 -2.46 -9.84 -4.34
CA MET A 463 -3.49 -10.24 -3.39
C MET A 463 -4.64 -10.97 -4.08
N SER A 464 -5.09 -10.49 -5.24
CA SER A 464 -6.13 -11.18 -6.02
C SER A 464 -5.70 -12.54 -6.59
N LEU A 465 -4.41 -12.91 -6.50
CA LEU A 465 -3.92 -14.24 -6.83
C LEU A 465 -3.79 -15.18 -5.62
N ASN A 466 -3.95 -14.67 -4.39
CA ASN A 466 -3.82 -15.46 -3.16
C ASN A 466 -4.99 -16.46 -3.01
N PRO A 467 -4.73 -17.72 -2.62
CA PRO A 467 -5.79 -18.69 -2.36
C PRO A 467 -6.60 -18.30 -1.11
N GLY A 468 -7.89 -17.96 -1.27
CA GLY A 468 -8.82 -17.74 -0.15
C GLY A 468 -9.41 -16.34 -0.03
N GLU A 469 -8.98 -15.37 -0.85
CA GLU A 469 -9.70 -14.11 -0.98
C GLU A 469 -10.89 -14.25 -1.94
N ALA A 470 -12.06 -13.76 -1.52
CA ALA A 470 -13.32 -13.84 -2.26
C ALA A 470 -13.38 -12.85 -3.44
N ASP A 471 -12.61 -11.75 -3.38
CA ASP A 471 -12.71 -10.65 -4.34
C ASP A 471 -11.57 -10.67 -5.37
N PHE A 472 -11.93 -10.99 -6.61
CA PHE A 472 -11.02 -11.00 -7.74
C PHE A 472 -10.93 -9.58 -8.35
N VAL A 473 -9.96 -8.78 -7.91
CA VAL A 473 -9.78 -7.37 -8.31
C VAL A 473 -8.70 -7.24 -9.39
N LEU A 474 -9.06 -6.70 -10.56
CA LEU A 474 -8.12 -6.44 -11.65
C LEU A 474 -7.70 -4.95 -11.66
N PRO A 475 -6.43 -4.62 -11.36
CA PRO A 475 -5.97 -3.24 -11.41
C PRO A 475 -5.69 -2.80 -12.85
N VAL A 476 -6.17 -1.60 -13.21
CA VAL A 476 -5.95 -0.97 -14.52
C VAL A 476 -5.17 0.33 -14.32
N TYR A 477 -3.88 0.32 -14.70
CA TYR A 477 -2.98 1.47 -14.54
C TYR A 477 -2.99 2.36 -15.78
N ILE A 478 -3.31 3.64 -15.59
CA ILE A 478 -3.35 4.66 -16.65
C ILE A 478 -2.43 5.81 -16.26
N ASP A 479 -1.35 5.98 -17.03
CA ASP A 479 -0.33 7.01 -16.79
C ASP A 479 -0.40 8.11 -17.86
N LEU A 480 -0.89 9.28 -17.46
CA LEU A 480 -1.08 10.40 -18.38
C LEU A 480 0.23 11.06 -18.82
N GLU A 481 1.30 10.97 -18.01
CA GLU A 481 2.61 11.54 -18.37
C GLU A 481 3.18 10.93 -19.66
N THR A 482 2.70 9.75 -20.04
CA THR A 482 3.14 9.03 -21.25
C THR A 482 2.26 9.30 -22.47
N MET A 483 1.25 10.17 -22.35
CA MET A 483 0.27 10.42 -23.40
C MET A 483 0.65 11.58 -24.32
N PRO A 484 0.42 11.48 -25.64
CA PRO A 484 0.54 12.62 -26.55
C PRO A 484 -0.58 13.64 -26.32
N SER A 485 -0.22 14.92 -26.15
CA SER A 485 -1.13 16.04 -25.83
C SER A 485 -2.29 16.23 -26.83
N THR A 486 -2.14 15.74 -28.07
CA THR A 486 -3.15 15.81 -29.13
C THR A 486 -4.36 14.88 -28.94
N SER A 487 -4.34 13.98 -27.94
CA SER A 487 -5.40 12.96 -27.72
C SER A 487 -6.60 13.45 -26.88
N LEU A 488 -6.53 14.65 -26.29
CA LEU A 488 -7.50 15.13 -25.30
C LEU A 488 -8.85 15.62 -25.86
N ALA A 489 -9.13 15.50 -27.16
CA ALA A 489 -10.34 16.07 -27.79
C ALA A 489 -11.60 15.16 -27.84
N SER A 490 -11.46 13.84 -27.66
CA SER A 490 -12.59 12.87 -27.75
C SER A 490 -13.40 12.79 -26.45
N ASN A 491 -14.74 12.66 -26.54
CA ASN A 491 -15.60 12.43 -25.37
C ASN A 491 -15.37 11.05 -24.74
N ASP A 492 -15.21 10.00 -25.56
CA ASP A 492 -15.00 8.61 -25.08
C ASP A 492 -13.51 8.30 -24.82
N LEU A 493 -12.74 9.29 -24.35
CA LEU A 493 -11.28 9.15 -24.23
C LEU A 493 -10.91 8.13 -23.15
N ILE A 494 -11.56 8.18 -21.98
CA ILE A 494 -11.19 7.33 -20.84
C ILE A 494 -11.52 5.87 -21.15
N GLU A 495 -12.66 5.61 -21.78
CA GLU A 495 -13.10 4.29 -22.21
C GLU A 495 -12.14 3.69 -23.24
N LYS A 496 -11.68 4.49 -24.21
CA LYS A 496 -10.67 4.07 -25.19
C LYS A 496 -9.34 3.75 -24.53
N LEU A 497 -8.91 4.57 -23.56
CA LEU A 497 -7.68 4.33 -22.80
C LEU A 497 -7.78 3.06 -21.95
N VAL A 498 -8.92 2.85 -21.29
CA VAL A 498 -9.19 1.62 -20.54
C VAL A 498 -9.13 0.41 -21.46
N ALA A 499 -9.77 0.46 -22.63
CA ALA A 499 -9.72 -0.62 -23.60
C ALA A 499 -8.30 -0.91 -24.08
N GLU A 500 -7.50 0.12 -24.39
CA GLU A 500 -6.10 -0.03 -24.80
C GLU A 500 -5.24 -0.66 -23.70
N LYS A 501 -5.37 -0.18 -22.44
CA LYS A 501 -4.57 -0.71 -21.32
C LYS A 501 -4.99 -2.12 -20.92
N LEU A 502 -6.28 -2.43 -20.98
CA LEU A 502 -6.77 -3.80 -20.78
C LEU A 502 -6.26 -4.74 -21.86
N GLU A 503 -6.30 -4.36 -23.14
CA GLU A 503 -5.82 -5.20 -24.25
C GLU A 503 -4.33 -5.56 -24.11
N ALA A 504 -3.52 -4.64 -23.56
CA ALA A 504 -2.09 -4.88 -23.34
C ALA A 504 -1.78 -5.95 -22.27
N ILE A 505 -2.67 -6.15 -21.30
CA ILE A 505 -2.50 -7.14 -20.21
C ILE A 505 -3.40 -8.36 -20.35
N TRP A 506 -4.52 -8.21 -21.06
CA TRP A 506 -5.54 -9.21 -21.37
C TRP A 506 -5.81 -9.17 -22.88
N PRO A 507 -5.15 -10.02 -23.67
CA PRO A 507 -5.40 -10.13 -25.11
C PRO A 507 -6.86 -10.50 -25.43
N GLY A 508 -7.54 -9.70 -26.24
CA GLY A 508 -8.97 -9.83 -26.56
C GLY A 508 -9.91 -9.05 -25.62
N ALA A 509 -9.39 -8.31 -24.64
CA ALA A 509 -10.19 -7.51 -23.72
C ALA A 509 -10.99 -6.39 -24.42
N ALA A 510 -10.53 -5.88 -25.56
CA ALA A 510 -11.21 -4.82 -26.31
C ALA A 510 -12.66 -5.19 -26.65
N ALA A 511 -12.94 -6.47 -26.95
CA ALA A 511 -14.28 -6.96 -27.28
C ALA A 511 -15.21 -7.04 -26.07
N VAL A 512 -14.66 -7.13 -24.84
CA VAL A 512 -15.43 -7.32 -23.60
C VAL A 512 -15.39 -6.10 -22.68
N THR A 513 -14.59 -5.08 -23.01
CA THR A 513 -14.37 -3.89 -22.16
C THR A 513 -15.68 -3.21 -21.75
N SER A 514 -16.61 -3.00 -22.69
CA SER A 514 -17.92 -2.41 -22.37
C SER A 514 -18.74 -3.26 -21.38
N GLY A 515 -18.60 -4.58 -21.42
CA GLY A 515 -19.23 -5.49 -20.47
C GLY A 515 -18.57 -5.44 -19.09
N LEU A 516 -17.25 -5.36 -19.03
CA LEU A 516 -16.50 -5.21 -17.77
C LEU A 516 -16.86 -3.88 -17.08
N LEU A 517 -16.88 -2.77 -17.85
CA LEU A 517 -17.31 -1.45 -17.37
C LEU A 517 -18.78 -1.40 -16.93
N ALA A 518 -19.61 -2.36 -17.35
CA ALA A 518 -21.00 -2.48 -16.89
C ALA A 518 -21.13 -3.29 -15.58
N GLY A 519 -20.00 -3.72 -14.97
CA GLY A 519 -19.99 -4.45 -13.72
C GLY A 519 -19.94 -5.97 -13.85
N ARG A 520 -19.59 -6.51 -15.02
CA ARG A 520 -19.25 -7.95 -15.14
C ARG A 520 -17.90 -8.21 -14.46
N GLU A 521 -17.79 -9.32 -13.73
CA GLU A 521 -16.54 -9.73 -13.10
C GLU A 521 -15.37 -9.81 -14.10
N PRO A 522 -14.14 -9.46 -13.67
CA PRO A 522 -13.72 -9.04 -12.32
C PRO A 522 -14.10 -7.59 -11.93
N LEU A 523 -14.06 -7.30 -10.63
CA LEU A 523 -14.08 -5.92 -10.13
C LEU A 523 -12.82 -5.19 -10.64
N LEU A 524 -12.99 -4.02 -11.28
CA LEU A 524 -11.87 -3.21 -11.75
C LEU A 524 -11.44 -2.19 -10.68
N ARG A 525 -10.13 -2.05 -10.49
CA ARG A 525 -9.50 -0.97 -9.71
C ARG A 525 -8.72 -0.05 -10.64
N PHE A 526 -9.27 1.10 -10.97
CA PHE A 526 -8.59 2.06 -11.83
C PHE A 526 -7.58 2.88 -11.02
N VAL A 527 -6.33 2.90 -11.49
CA VAL A 527 -5.24 3.67 -10.90
C VAL A 527 -4.75 4.67 -11.94
N PHE A 528 -5.11 5.94 -11.76
CA PHE A 528 -4.74 7.04 -12.66
C PHE A 528 -3.53 7.80 -12.10
N ASN A 529 -2.45 7.95 -12.87
CA ASN A 529 -1.41 8.94 -12.58
C ASN A 529 -1.65 10.16 -13.49
N THR A 530 -1.87 11.33 -12.88
CA THR A 530 -2.03 12.58 -13.63
C THR A 530 -0.69 13.13 -14.10
N ASP A 531 -0.75 13.89 -15.20
CA ASP A 531 0.40 14.62 -15.73
C ASP A 531 0.44 16.02 -15.12
N ASP A 532 1.41 16.22 -14.24
CA ASP A 532 1.62 17.48 -13.51
C ASP A 532 2.14 18.62 -14.41
N SER A 533 2.47 18.32 -15.68
CA SER A 533 2.92 19.31 -16.67
C SER A 533 1.77 19.90 -17.51
N LEU A 534 0.57 19.33 -17.43
CA LEU A 534 -0.58 19.81 -18.20
C LEU A 534 -0.98 21.23 -17.77
N PRO A 535 -1.35 22.11 -18.73
CA PRO A 535 -1.95 23.39 -18.40
C PRO A 535 -3.23 23.23 -17.56
N GLU A 536 -3.48 24.15 -16.62
CA GLU A 536 -4.61 24.12 -15.69
C GLU A 536 -5.96 23.86 -16.39
N ARG A 537 -6.19 24.48 -17.56
CA ARG A 537 -7.41 24.28 -18.35
C ARG A 537 -7.57 22.85 -18.87
N GLU A 538 -6.49 22.23 -19.34
CA GLU A 538 -6.51 20.86 -19.86
C GLU A 538 -6.63 19.85 -18.71
N GLN A 539 -5.93 20.11 -17.61
CA GLN A 539 -6.03 19.34 -16.37
C GLN A 539 -7.47 19.34 -15.86
N ALA A 540 -8.10 20.52 -15.75
CA ALA A 540 -9.51 20.65 -15.33
C ALA A 540 -10.49 19.97 -16.29
N ALA A 541 -10.25 20.04 -17.61
CA ALA A 541 -11.08 19.34 -18.59
C ALA A 541 -10.98 17.81 -18.45
N TRP A 542 -9.77 17.29 -18.27
CA TRP A 542 -9.54 15.86 -18.07
C TRP A 542 -10.17 15.36 -16.75
N LEU A 543 -9.98 16.08 -15.65
CA LEU A 543 -10.55 15.75 -14.35
C LEU A 543 -12.08 15.75 -14.36
N ASN A 544 -12.70 16.71 -15.04
CA ASN A 544 -14.15 16.74 -15.21
C ASN A 544 -14.65 15.48 -15.94
N ARG A 545 -13.93 15.01 -16.95
CA ARG A 545 -14.28 13.74 -17.63
C ARG A 545 -14.08 12.54 -16.73
N LEU A 546 -12.98 12.49 -15.97
CA LEU A 546 -12.75 11.43 -15.00
C LEU A 546 -13.87 11.35 -13.97
N ARG A 547 -14.31 12.50 -13.44
CA ARG A 547 -15.46 12.58 -12.54
C ARG A 547 -16.72 12.01 -13.19
N GLN A 548 -17.02 12.37 -14.44
CA GLN A 548 -18.18 11.81 -15.15
C GLN A 548 -18.07 10.29 -15.34
N PHE A 549 -16.89 9.79 -15.69
CA PHE A 549 -16.61 8.36 -15.81
C PHE A 549 -16.86 7.62 -14.49
N ILE A 550 -16.38 8.16 -13.36
CA ILE A 550 -16.61 7.58 -12.02
C ILE A 550 -18.11 7.51 -11.68
N ILE A 551 -18.86 8.57 -11.99
CA ILE A 551 -20.32 8.62 -11.78
C ILE A 551 -21.04 7.59 -12.65
N GLN A 552 -20.58 7.36 -13.87
CA GLN A 552 -21.19 6.40 -14.81
C GLN A 552 -20.89 4.94 -14.45
N HIS A 553 -19.77 4.68 -13.76
CA HIS A 553 -19.32 3.33 -13.42
C HIS A 553 -19.09 3.17 -11.89
N PRO A 554 -20.10 3.40 -11.04
CA PRO A 554 -19.92 3.48 -9.58
C PRO A 554 -19.54 2.15 -8.92
N GLN A 555 -19.70 1.02 -9.61
CA GLN A 555 -19.40 -0.31 -9.09
C GLN A 555 -17.89 -0.64 -9.02
N HIS A 556 -17.02 0.22 -9.54
CA HIS A 556 -15.56 0.01 -9.57
C HIS A 556 -14.82 0.86 -8.54
N GLN A 557 -13.55 0.54 -8.29
CA GLN A 557 -12.70 1.26 -7.34
C GLN A 557 -11.78 2.25 -8.05
N TYR A 558 -11.55 3.43 -7.44
CA TYR A 558 -10.84 4.53 -8.08
C TYR A 558 -9.72 5.09 -7.20
N VAL A 559 -8.50 5.10 -7.74
CA VAL A 559 -7.31 5.73 -7.15
C VAL A 559 -6.74 6.74 -8.14
N VAL A 560 -6.54 7.98 -7.70
CA VAL A 560 -6.06 9.08 -8.56
C VAL A 560 -4.83 9.75 -7.94
N GLY A 561 -3.69 9.71 -8.62
CA GLY A 561 -2.50 10.42 -8.21
C GLY A 561 -2.45 11.83 -8.78
N ALA A 562 -2.33 12.86 -7.92
CA ALA A 562 -2.27 14.25 -8.34
C ALA A 562 -1.20 15.08 -7.60
N ASN A 563 -0.78 16.19 -8.22
CA ASN A 563 0.13 17.12 -7.57
C ASN A 563 -0.61 17.91 -6.49
N LEU A 564 -0.05 17.89 -5.28
CA LEU A 564 -0.60 18.60 -4.14
C LEU A 564 -0.73 20.12 -4.38
N GLU A 565 0.24 20.75 -5.06
CA GLU A 565 0.26 22.21 -5.26
C GLU A 565 -0.81 22.71 -6.23
N THR A 566 -1.24 21.86 -7.18
CA THR A 566 -2.25 22.24 -8.18
C THR A 566 -3.61 21.60 -7.90
N PHE A 567 -3.72 20.81 -6.82
CA PHE A 567 -4.92 20.06 -6.53
C PHE A 567 -6.05 20.96 -6.02
N ASP A 568 -7.25 20.77 -6.56
CA ASP A 568 -8.47 21.45 -6.10
C ASP A 568 -9.52 20.42 -5.70
N ALA A 569 -9.97 20.48 -4.44
CA ALA A 569 -10.98 19.57 -3.89
C ALA A 569 -12.31 19.58 -4.67
N ARG A 570 -12.60 20.64 -5.43
CA ARG A 570 -13.81 20.72 -6.27
C ARG A 570 -13.80 19.74 -7.43
N TRP A 571 -12.64 19.19 -7.80
CA TRP A 571 -12.51 18.21 -8.89
C TRP A 571 -13.33 16.94 -8.66
N PHE A 572 -13.56 16.57 -7.41
CA PHE A 572 -14.39 15.44 -7.01
C PHE A 572 -15.66 15.87 -6.28
N ALA A 573 -16.18 17.07 -6.57
CA ALA A 573 -17.42 17.54 -5.94
C ALA A 573 -18.60 16.58 -6.21
N GLY A 574 -19.34 16.21 -5.15
CA GLY A 574 -20.39 15.18 -5.19
C GLY A 574 -19.85 13.73 -5.20
N LEU A 575 -18.53 13.60 -5.10
CA LEU A 575 -17.69 12.46 -4.75
C LEU A 575 -17.74 12.10 -3.26
N ASP A 576 -17.73 10.82 -2.87
CA ASP A 576 -17.19 10.45 -1.55
C ASP A 576 -15.66 10.43 -1.64
N GLN A 577 -15.06 11.60 -1.40
CA GLN A 577 -13.63 11.83 -1.62
C GLN A 577 -12.79 11.59 -0.36
N HIS A 578 -11.77 10.75 -0.53
CA HIS A 578 -10.72 10.52 0.45
C HIS A 578 -9.39 10.94 -0.13
N LEU A 579 -8.63 11.74 0.60
CA LEU A 579 -7.38 12.32 0.14
C LEU A 579 -6.24 11.79 1.02
N LEU A 580 -5.20 11.26 0.40
CA LEU A 580 -3.98 10.79 1.06
C LEU A 580 -2.86 11.74 0.69
N ILE A 581 -2.46 12.62 1.60
CA ILE A 581 -1.33 13.54 1.38
C ILE A 581 -0.05 12.87 1.82
N LEU A 582 0.82 12.56 0.85
CA LEU A 582 2.15 12.03 1.10
C LEU A 582 2.98 12.99 1.97
N GLN A 583 3.50 12.46 3.07
CA GLN A 583 4.32 13.20 4.02
C GLN A 583 5.80 13.01 3.72
N PRO A 584 6.66 13.99 4.04
CA PRO A 584 8.09 13.75 4.18
C PRO A 584 8.33 12.58 5.16
N MET A 585 9.35 11.77 4.89
CA MET A 585 9.69 10.64 5.76
C MET A 585 10.18 11.17 7.11
N SER A 586 9.57 10.71 8.20
CA SER A 586 9.98 11.12 9.55
C SER A 586 11.36 10.62 9.91
N ARG A 587 12.03 11.31 10.85
CA ARG A 587 13.36 10.89 11.34
C ARG A 587 13.33 9.43 11.78
N ARG A 588 12.32 9.05 12.57
CA ARG A 588 12.13 7.70 13.11
C ARG A 588 12.10 6.63 12.01
N ARG A 589 11.34 6.88 10.95
CA ARG A 589 11.21 5.94 9.82
C ARG A 589 12.47 5.87 8.99
N ILE A 590 13.16 6.99 8.77
CA ILE A 590 14.48 6.99 8.12
C ILE A 590 15.47 6.14 8.90
N ARG A 591 15.57 6.36 10.21
CA ARG A 591 16.46 5.57 11.10
C ARG A 591 16.15 4.09 10.99
N HIS A 592 14.89 3.72 11.17
CA HIS A 592 14.46 2.33 11.07
C HIS A 592 14.80 1.73 9.71
N PHE A 593 14.47 2.42 8.63
CA PHE A 593 14.74 1.98 7.26
C PHE A 593 16.24 1.74 7.03
N LEU A 594 17.12 2.67 7.43
CA LEU A 594 18.57 2.54 7.25
C LEU A 594 19.18 1.43 8.13
N GLN A 595 18.62 1.18 9.32
CA GLN A 595 19.04 0.09 10.21
C GLN A 595 18.67 -1.30 9.67
N HIS A 596 17.60 -1.39 8.89
CA HIS A 596 17.04 -2.66 8.39
C HIS A 596 17.25 -2.88 6.90
N LEU A 597 18.15 -2.11 6.27
CA LEU A 597 18.64 -2.46 4.95
C LEU A 597 19.31 -3.85 4.99
N PRO A 598 19.28 -4.61 3.87
CA PRO A 598 19.88 -5.94 3.81
C PRO A 598 21.34 -5.92 4.31
N ALA A 599 21.78 -6.97 5.02
CA ALA A 599 23.10 -7.02 5.67
C ALA A 599 24.31 -6.83 4.72
N ASN A 600 24.11 -6.96 3.41
CA ASN A 600 25.12 -6.70 2.39
C ASN A 600 25.18 -5.23 1.93
N ASP A 601 24.27 -4.36 2.38
CA ASP A 601 24.30 -2.92 2.10
C ASP A 601 25.40 -2.24 2.92
N ARG A 602 26.33 -1.59 2.23
CA ARG A 602 27.49 -0.91 2.85
C ARG A 602 27.25 0.57 3.16
N GLY A 603 26.13 1.15 2.71
CA GLY A 603 25.85 2.58 2.83
C GLY A 603 24.89 2.94 3.95
N GLY A 604 23.98 2.02 4.33
CA GLY A 604 22.89 2.28 5.28
C GLY A 604 23.31 2.80 6.65
N LEU A 605 24.06 2.00 7.41
CA LEU A 605 24.51 2.36 8.76
C LEU A 605 25.48 3.56 8.78
N PRO A 606 26.49 3.66 7.88
CA PRO A 606 27.34 4.84 7.83
C PRO A 606 26.59 6.13 7.49
N LEU A 607 25.58 6.05 6.60
CA LEU A 607 24.72 7.20 6.32
C LEU A 607 23.92 7.62 7.56
N LEU A 608 23.36 6.66 8.29
CA LEU A 608 22.62 6.92 9.53
C LEU A 608 23.46 7.68 10.56
N GLU A 609 24.70 7.23 10.80
CA GLU A 609 25.65 7.89 11.71
C GLU A 609 25.88 9.36 11.33
N ARG A 610 25.99 9.63 10.03
CA ARG A 610 26.22 10.98 9.49
C ARG A 610 24.98 11.86 9.61
N LEU A 611 23.79 11.31 9.35
CA LEU A 611 22.53 12.03 9.54
C LEU A 611 22.32 12.40 11.02
N ASP A 612 22.68 11.51 11.96
CA ASP A 612 22.63 11.80 13.40
C ASP A 612 23.59 12.90 13.81
N ARG A 613 24.86 12.78 13.40
CA ARG A 613 25.91 13.71 13.79
C ARG A 613 25.67 15.13 13.30
N PHE A 614 25.19 15.29 12.05
CA PHE A 614 25.03 16.61 11.43
C PHE A 614 23.59 17.13 11.42
N GLY A 615 22.61 16.34 11.87
CA GLY A 615 21.21 16.78 11.99
C GLY A 615 20.53 17.15 10.65
N ILE A 616 20.97 16.56 9.54
CA ILE A 616 20.52 16.86 8.16
C ILE A 616 19.41 15.92 7.66
N TYR A 617 18.57 15.45 8.58
CA TYR A 617 17.43 14.57 8.27
C TYR A 617 16.40 15.21 7.33
N ASP A 618 16.34 16.55 7.25
CA ASP A 618 15.42 17.26 6.37
C ASP A 618 15.68 16.98 4.88
N LEU A 619 16.94 16.68 4.51
CA LEU A 619 17.27 16.23 3.15
C LEU A 619 16.87 14.77 2.93
N ALA A 620 17.15 13.92 3.91
CA ALA A 620 16.80 12.50 3.90
C ALA A 620 15.28 12.27 3.92
N ALA A 621 14.49 13.20 4.46
CA ALA A 621 13.03 13.13 4.52
C ALA A 621 12.37 13.14 3.14
N VAL A 622 13.04 13.68 2.12
CA VAL A 622 12.51 13.70 0.76
C VAL A 622 12.92 12.41 0.04
N PRO A 623 11.96 11.59 -0.43
CA PRO A 623 12.23 10.23 -0.93
C PRO A 623 13.31 10.13 -2.01
N TRP A 624 13.30 11.00 -3.02
CA TRP A 624 14.29 10.95 -4.08
C TRP A 624 15.70 11.38 -3.62
N PHE A 625 15.80 12.32 -2.67
CA PHE A 625 17.06 12.72 -2.05
C PHE A 625 17.65 11.56 -1.24
N MET A 626 16.81 10.81 -0.50
CA MET A 626 17.24 9.59 0.19
C MET A 626 17.87 8.56 -0.76
N VAL A 627 17.28 8.34 -1.93
CA VAL A 627 17.85 7.42 -2.94
C VAL A 627 19.25 7.88 -3.36
N LYS A 628 19.44 9.19 -3.58
CA LYS A 628 20.74 9.76 -3.93
C LYS A 628 21.75 9.67 -2.78
N LEU A 629 21.34 9.97 -1.56
CA LEU A 629 22.15 9.80 -0.36
C LEU A 629 22.65 8.37 -0.20
N LEU A 630 21.74 7.41 -0.31
CA LEU A 630 22.08 6.01 -0.15
C LEU A 630 23.00 5.52 -1.28
N SER A 631 22.79 5.99 -2.51
CA SER A 631 23.71 5.73 -3.62
C SER A 631 25.12 6.24 -3.32
N HIS A 632 25.26 7.50 -2.88
CA HIS A 632 26.58 8.06 -2.55
C HIS A 632 27.24 7.38 -1.34
N ALA A 633 26.46 7.02 -0.33
CA ALA A 633 26.95 6.33 0.84
C ALA A 633 27.50 4.94 0.47
N ARG A 634 26.84 4.22 -0.46
CA ARG A 634 27.34 2.95 -1.01
C ARG A 634 28.67 3.11 -1.77
N ASP A 635 28.89 4.29 -2.35
CA ASP A 635 30.16 4.67 -2.99
C ASP A 635 31.19 5.26 -2.01
N GLY A 636 30.89 5.30 -0.71
CA GLY A 636 31.79 5.80 0.34
C GLY A 636 31.86 7.32 0.48
N THR A 637 30.92 8.06 -0.13
CA THR A 637 30.80 9.52 0.09
C THR A 637 29.64 9.83 1.03
N TYR A 638 29.90 10.66 2.04
CA TYR A 638 28.92 10.99 3.07
C TYR A 638 28.66 12.49 3.13
N PRO A 639 27.44 12.91 3.49
CA PRO A 639 27.11 14.32 3.67
C PRO A 639 27.66 14.86 5.01
N GLU A 640 28.24 16.06 4.98
CA GLU A 640 28.70 16.79 6.17
C GLU A 640 27.90 18.09 6.41
N SER A 641 27.29 18.65 5.36
CA SER A 641 26.38 19.79 5.44
C SER A 641 25.28 19.72 4.37
N ARG A 642 24.24 20.55 4.50
CA ARG A 642 23.16 20.59 3.50
C ARG A 642 23.67 21.09 2.16
N THR A 643 24.52 22.10 2.21
CA THR A 643 25.11 22.79 1.07
C THR A 643 26.03 21.86 0.30
N GLN A 644 26.91 21.12 0.98
CA GLN A 644 27.83 20.16 0.34
C GLN A 644 27.05 19.06 -0.38
N MET A 645 26.02 18.51 0.27
CA MET A 645 25.21 17.44 -0.30
C MET A 645 24.41 17.93 -1.51
N LEU A 646 23.75 19.08 -1.39
CA LEU A 646 22.97 19.64 -2.48
C LEU A 646 23.88 20.02 -3.65
N GLY A 647 25.06 20.58 -3.39
CA GLY A 647 26.10 20.82 -4.39
C GLY A 647 26.46 19.55 -5.16
N LYS A 648 26.75 18.45 -4.45
CA LYS A 648 27.06 17.17 -5.10
C LYS A 648 25.93 16.66 -6.00
N ILE A 649 24.68 16.81 -5.56
CA ILE A 649 23.51 16.39 -6.35
C ILE A 649 23.33 17.24 -7.60
N VAL A 650 23.56 18.55 -7.47
CA VAL A 650 23.54 19.48 -8.61
C VAL A 650 24.67 19.15 -9.57
N ASP A 651 25.89 18.94 -9.09
CA ASP A 651 27.07 18.61 -9.89
C ASP A 651 26.88 17.30 -10.68
N ASP A 652 26.34 16.25 -10.04
CA ASP A 652 26.00 14.99 -10.70
C ASP A 652 24.97 15.19 -11.84
N ALA A 653 23.94 16.01 -11.60
CA ALA A 653 22.90 16.29 -12.58
C ALA A 653 23.43 17.18 -13.73
N VAL A 654 24.34 18.12 -13.44
CA VAL A 654 25.05 18.92 -14.44
C VAL A 654 25.96 18.02 -15.28
N ALA A 655 26.71 17.11 -14.65
CA ALA A 655 27.55 16.12 -15.35
C ALA A 655 26.70 15.24 -16.29
N GLY A 656 25.54 14.76 -15.84
CA GLY A 656 24.58 14.04 -16.67
C GLY A 656 24.02 14.88 -17.85
N THR A 657 23.91 16.20 -17.66
CA THR A 657 23.48 17.15 -18.71
C THR A 657 24.58 17.33 -19.76
N VAL A 658 25.82 17.55 -19.32
CA VAL A 658 27.01 17.63 -20.20
C VAL A 658 27.14 16.34 -21.03
N ASP A 659 26.92 15.19 -20.43
CA ASP A 659 26.91 13.90 -21.10
C ASP A 659 25.86 13.80 -22.22
N ARG A 660 24.62 14.18 -21.94
CA ARG A 660 23.54 14.15 -22.96
C ARG A 660 23.82 15.12 -24.11
N MET A 661 24.36 16.29 -23.79
CA MET A 661 24.76 17.30 -24.78
C MET A 661 25.90 16.81 -25.68
N THR A 662 26.80 15.95 -25.18
CA THR A 662 27.99 15.49 -25.91
C THR A 662 27.84 14.12 -26.60
N ARG A 663 26.87 13.28 -26.23
CA ARG A 663 26.60 11.97 -26.87
C ARG A 663 26.01 12.06 -28.29
N SER A 664 25.52 13.23 -28.70
CA SER A 664 24.94 13.45 -30.02
C SER A 664 26.02 13.74 -31.07
N SER A 665 26.15 12.87 -32.06
CA SER A 665 27.15 12.85 -33.14
C SER A 665 27.16 14.04 -34.11
N GLN A 666 26.48 15.16 -33.80
CA GLN A 666 26.38 16.34 -34.66
C GLN A 666 27.27 17.53 -34.25
N THR A 667 28.00 17.49 -33.12
CA THR A 667 28.87 18.61 -32.70
C THR A 667 30.13 18.11 -31.97
N PRO A 668 31.23 17.79 -32.69
CA PRO A 668 32.44 17.17 -32.12
C PRO A 668 33.36 18.11 -31.31
N THR A 669 33.02 19.40 -31.16
CA THR A 669 33.94 20.46 -30.72
C THR A 669 33.63 21.05 -29.33
N LEU A 670 32.61 20.56 -28.62
CA LEU A 670 32.23 21.10 -27.31
C LEU A 670 33.23 20.65 -26.22
N ASN A 671 34.02 21.59 -25.70
CA ASN A 671 34.85 21.37 -24.52
C ASN A 671 33.94 21.07 -23.31
N ARG A 672 34.01 19.85 -22.77
CA ARG A 672 33.20 19.38 -21.63
C ARG A 672 33.32 20.28 -20.39
N GLN A 673 34.54 20.76 -20.10
CA GLN A 673 34.80 21.61 -18.94
C GLN A 673 34.21 23.02 -19.14
N GLY A 674 34.28 23.55 -20.37
CA GLY A 674 33.60 24.79 -20.74
C GLY A 674 32.09 24.67 -20.56
N LEU A 675 31.49 23.61 -21.12
CA LEU A 675 30.04 23.38 -21.08
C LEU A 675 29.51 23.23 -19.65
N HIS A 676 30.25 22.55 -18.76
CA HIS A 676 29.91 22.47 -17.35
C HIS A 676 29.81 23.86 -16.72
N SER A 677 30.84 24.70 -16.90
CA SER A 677 30.87 26.06 -16.37
C SER A 677 29.73 26.93 -16.95
N HIS A 678 29.36 26.75 -18.21
CA HIS A 678 28.24 27.48 -18.82
C HIS A 678 26.88 27.04 -18.29
N ILE A 679 26.69 25.74 -18.05
CA ILE A 679 25.46 25.23 -17.44
C ILE A 679 25.29 25.84 -16.04
N ASP A 680 26.37 25.87 -15.25
CA ASP A 680 26.35 26.50 -13.93
C ASP A 680 25.96 27.99 -14.01
N GLN A 681 26.56 28.75 -14.92
CA GLN A 681 26.22 30.17 -15.12
C GLN A 681 24.77 30.36 -15.55
N ILE A 682 24.25 29.47 -16.41
CA ILE A 682 22.84 29.50 -16.83
C ILE A 682 21.92 29.27 -15.62
N LEU A 683 22.18 28.22 -14.84
CA LEU A 683 21.35 27.89 -13.68
C LEU A 683 21.39 29.02 -12.65
N ASN A 684 22.57 29.56 -12.35
CA ASN A 684 22.73 30.67 -11.40
C ASN A 684 21.98 31.93 -11.87
N ALA A 685 22.08 32.30 -13.15
CA ALA A 685 21.37 33.45 -13.71
C ALA A 685 19.84 33.28 -13.70
N LEU A 686 19.34 32.09 -14.05
CA LEU A 686 17.91 31.77 -13.98
C LEU A 686 17.40 31.81 -12.54
N ALA A 687 18.16 31.23 -11.61
CA ALA A 687 17.82 31.19 -10.19
C ALA A 687 17.76 32.60 -9.61
N TRP A 688 18.75 33.45 -9.89
CA TRP A 688 18.75 34.84 -9.47
C TRP A 688 17.55 35.62 -10.02
N ARG A 689 17.20 35.43 -11.30
CA ARG A 689 16.04 36.11 -11.90
C ARG A 689 14.73 35.73 -11.19
N LEU A 690 14.53 34.44 -10.94
CA LEU A 690 13.36 33.92 -10.23
C LEU A 690 13.31 34.48 -8.80
N GLN A 691 14.44 34.43 -8.10
CA GLN A 691 14.55 34.80 -6.69
C GLN A 691 14.38 36.31 -6.48
N SER A 692 15.12 37.15 -7.20
CA SER A 692 15.04 38.62 -7.13
C SER A 692 13.70 39.15 -7.67
N GLY A 693 13.18 38.52 -8.73
CA GLY A 693 11.90 38.86 -9.34
C GLY A 693 10.68 38.43 -8.54
N ARG A 694 10.86 37.58 -7.51
CA ARG A 694 9.76 36.96 -6.74
C ARG A 694 8.74 36.25 -7.62
N VAL A 695 9.23 35.55 -8.63
CA VAL A 695 8.41 34.74 -9.54
C VAL A 695 8.84 33.27 -9.40
N ARG A 696 7.87 32.36 -9.49
CA ARG A 696 8.12 30.90 -9.34
C ARG A 696 8.46 30.21 -10.66
N GLU A 697 8.18 30.87 -11.78
CA GLU A 697 8.44 30.39 -13.13
C GLU A 697 8.79 31.57 -14.05
N LEU A 698 9.45 31.24 -15.17
CA LEU A 698 9.75 32.18 -16.24
C LEU A 698 9.02 31.73 -17.50
N SER A 699 8.58 32.69 -18.32
CA SER A 699 8.19 32.36 -19.68
C SER A 699 9.39 31.75 -20.42
N LEU A 700 9.16 30.83 -21.36
CA LEU A 700 10.23 30.27 -22.19
C LEU A 700 10.99 31.38 -22.91
N ALA A 701 10.29 32.42 -23.38
CA ALA A 701 10.91 33.58 -24.00
C ALA A 701 11.92 34.29 -23.07
N ASP A 702 11.54 34.55 -21.81
CA ASP A 702 12.42 35.17 -20.82
C ASP A 702 13.58 34.25 -20.43
N ALA A 703 13.31 32.95 -20.24
CA ALA A 703 14.32 31.96 -19.93
C ALA A 703 15.37 31.87 -21.07
N PHE A 704 14.91 31.78 -22.32
CA PHE A 704 15.79 31.76 -23.49
C PHE A 704 16.57 33.07 -23.65
N ALA A 705 15.98 34.23 -23.32
CA ALA A 705 16.70 35.50 -23.35
C ALA A 705 17.88 35.51 -22.35
N ILE A 706 17.66 35.02 -21.13
CA ILE A 706 18.71 34.88 -20.10
C ILE A 706 19.77 33.87 -20.53
N MET A 707 19.34 32.69 -20.97
CA MET A 707 20.25 31.63 -21.45
C MET A 707 21.09 32.09 -22.64
N LYS A 708 20.50 32.87 -23.56
CA LYS A 708 21.19 33.45 -24.71
C LYS A 708 22.23 34.48 -24.28
N ALA A 709 21.92 35.32 -23.30
CA ALA A 709 22.87 36.28 -22.76
C ALA A 709 24.10 35.59 -22.14
N VAL A 710 23.89 34.49 -21.39
CA VAL A 710 24.99 33.69 -20.81
C VAL A 710 25.77 32.92 -21.89
N ARG A 711 25.07 32.32 -22.86
CA ARG A 711 25.68 31.58 -23.97
C ARG A 711 26.62 32.47 -24.79
N GLY A 712 26.21 33.72 -25.07
CA GLY A 712 26.89 34.61 -26.00
C GLY A 712 26.97 34.01 -27.41
N ASP A 713 28.14 34.13 -28.03
CA ASP A 713 28.41 33.71 -29.42
C ASP A 713 28.71 32.20 -29.58
N ARG A 714 28.50 31.39 -28.54
CA ARG A 714 28.83 29.95 -28.57
C ARG A 714 27.79 29.14 -29.36
N GLU A 715 28.27 28.16 -30.12
CA GLU A 715 27.44 27.34 -31.02
C GLU A 715 26.91 26.07 -30.33
N TYR A 716 25.81 26.20 -29.58
CA TYR A 716 24.94 25.09 -29.18
C TYR A 716 23.47 25.53 -29.09
N SER A 717 22.54 24.59 -29.33
CA SER A 717 21.09 24.82 -29.23
C SER A 717 20.68 24.97 -27.76
N LEU A 718 19.94 26.05 -27.48
CA LEU A 718 19.39 26.28 -26.15
C LEU A 718 18.17 25.37 -25.90
N GLU A 719 17.44 25.00 -26.95
CA GLU A 719 16.31 24.08 -26.87
C GLU A 719 16.78 22.72 -26.38
N ARG A 720 17.84 22.19 -27.00
CA ARG A 720 18.50 20.95 -26.54
C ARG A 720 19.08 21.07 -25.14
N MET A 721 19.55 22.25 -24.76
CA MET A 721 20.01 22.52 -23.38
C MET A 721 18.87 22.38 -22.39
N VAL A 722 17.71 23.00 -22.66
CA VAL A 722 16.51 22.88 -21.82
C VAL A 722 16.06 21.43 -21.74
N GLU A 723 15.98 20.72 -22.86
CA GLU A 723 15.65 19.28 -22.89
C GLU A 723 16.60 18.47 -22.00
N ALA A 724 17.91 18.73 -22.07
CA ALA A 724 18.90 18.02 -21.27
C ALA A 724 18.80 18.37 -19.76
N LEU A 725 18.53 19.63 -19.41
CA LEU A 725 18.32 20.09 -18.04
C LEU A 725 17.03 19.50 -17.43
N VAL A 726 15.95 19.41 -18.22
CA VAL A 726 14.69 18.78 -17.83
C VAL A 726 14.88 17.27 -17.66
N ALA A 727 15.58 16.61 -18.59
CA ALA A 727 15.84 15.17 -18.52
C ALA A 727 16.69 14.77 -17.30
N ASN A 728 17.57 15.66 -16.81
CA ASN A 728 18.35 15.46 -15.59
C ASN A 728 17.73 16.12 -14.35
N ARG A 729 16.47 16.56 -14.45
CA ARG A 729 15.66 17.07 -13.33
C ARG A 729 16.26 18.27 -12.60
N LEU A 730 16.98 19.13 -13.32
CA LEU A 730 17.41 20.44 -12.82
C LEU A 730 16.29 21.48 -13.04
N LEU A 731 15.64 21.42 -14.19
CA LEU A 731 14.49 22.24 -14.57
C LEU A 731 13.26 21.36 -14.87
N THR A 732 12.08 21.96 -14.93
CA THR A 732 10.86 21.35 -15.45
C THR A 732 10.08 22.38 -16.25
N THR A 733 9.41 21.93 -17.31
CA THR A 733 8.41 22.76 -17.99
C THR A 733 7.10 22.73 -17.21
N TYR A 734 6.37 23.84 -17.26
CA TYR A 734 5.00 23.92 -16.77
C TYR A 734 4.14 24.44 -17.92
N GLY A 735 3.12 23.65 -18.30
CA GLY A 735 2.42 23.86 -19.56
C GLY A 735 3.36 23.86 -20.78
N ILE A 736 3.01 24.66 -21.79
CA ILE A 736 3.71 24.70 -23.09
C ILE A 736 4.80 25.79 -23.13
N ASP A 737 4.66 26.85 -22.31
CA ASP A 737 5.40 28.11 -22.49
C ASP A 737 6.12 28.63 -21.23
N SER A 738 6.22 27.86 -20.13
CA SER A 738 6.97 28.27 -18.95
C SER A 738 7.97 27.23 -18.43
N LEU A 739 8.97 27.72 -17.70
CA LEU A 739 10.11 26.98 -17.18
C LEU A 739 10.34 27.36 -15.72
N ARG A 740 10.55 26.35 -14.86
CA ARG A 740 10.94 26.54 -13.45
C ARG A 740 11.99 25.53 -13.03
N PHE A 741 12.60 25.74 -11.86
CA PHE A 741 13.44 24.70 -11.26
C PHE A 741 12.60 23.51 -10.83
N ALA A 742 13.14 22.31 -11.02
CA ALA A 742 12.45 21.09 -10.60
C ALA A 742 12.26 21.01 -9.08
N TYR A 743 13.16 21.65 -8.31
CA TYR A 743 13.10 21.75 -6.86
C TYR A 743 13.51 23.14 -6.38
N GLY A 744 12.73 23.73 -5.46
CA GLY A 744 13.02 25.05 -4.90
C GLY A 744 14.36 25.14 -4.17
N ARG A 745 14.82 24.06 -3.52
CA ARG A 745 16.16 24.03 -2.90
C ARG A 745 17.30 24.10 -3.92
N ILE A 746 17.15 23.49 -5.10
CA ILE A 746 18.13 23.64 -6.19
C ILE A 746 18.19 25.09 -6.67
N GLN A 747 17.02 25.74 -6.83
CA GLN A 747 16.98 27.17 -7.14
C GLN A 747 17.70 27.99 -6.08
N ALA A 748 17.41 27.77 -4.80
CA ALA A 748 18.03 28.49 -3.69
C ALA A 748 19.56 28.30 -3.67
N TYR A 749 20.05 27.08 -3.91
CA TYR A 749 21.48 26.80 -3.99
C TYR A 749 22.17 27.48 -5.18
N CYS A 750 21.57 27.42 -6.38
CA CYS A 750 22.08 28.14 -7.54
C CYS A 750 22.04 29.67 -7.34
N CYS A 751 21.01 30.19 -6.67
CA CYS A 751 20.94 31.60 -6.31
C CYS A 751 22.01 31.98 -5.28
N ALA A 752 22.32 31.12 -4.31
CA ALA A 752 23.38 31.35 -3.33
C ALA A 752 24.76 31.44 -4.01
N ARG A 753 25.03 30.54 -4.98
CA ARG A 753 26.25 30.60 -5.82
C ARG A 753 26.35 31.92 -6.58
N GLU A 754 25.24 32.42 -7.13
CA GLU A 754 25.21 33.71 -7.82
C GLU A 754 25.53 34.85 -6.85
N ILE A 755 24.85 34.94 -5.70
CA ILE A 755 25.06 35.99 -4.69
C ILE A 755 26.53 36.09 -4.28
N ILE A 756 27.19 34.95 -4.05
CA ILE A 756 28.60 34.91 -3.63
C ILE A 756 29.54 35.38 -4.73
N ALA A 757 29.23 35.04 -5.99
CA ALA A 757 30.06 35.39 -7.14
C ALA A 757 29.94 36.86 -7.57
N ARG A 758 28.95 37.60 -7.07
CA ARG A 758 28.66 38.97 -7.47
C ARG A 758 29.67 39.99 -6.91
N PRO A 759 30.06 41.01 -7.70
CA PRO A 759 30.94 42.07 -7.24
C PRO A 759 30.24 43.04 -6.26
N ASP A 760 28.91 43.18 -6.36
CA ASP A 760 28.04 44.01 -5.51
C ASP A 760 27.37 43.19 -4.39
N ARG A 761 28.00 42.09 -3.94
CA ARG A 761 27.43 41.15 -2.98
C ARG A 761 27.01 41.80 -1.65
N GLU A 762 27.81 42.73 -1.12
CA GLU A 762 27.56 43.36 0.18
C GLU A 762 26.31 44.24 0.13
N GLU A 763 26.18 45.07 -0.92
CA GLU A 763 25.00 45.91 -1.17
C GLU A 763 23.75 45.05 -1.43
N SER A 764 23.88 44.00 -2.26
CA SER A 764 22.77 43.08 -2.54
C SER A 764 22.27 42.36 -1.27
N LEU A 765 23.20 41.98 -0.39
CA LEU A 765 22.85 41.31 0.87
C LEU A 765 22.21 42.27 1.86
N ASP A 766 22.71 43.50 1.99
CA ASP A 766 22.09 44.53 2.83
C ASP A 766 20.64 44.85 2.38
N ASP A 767 20.43 44.96 1.07
CA ASP A 767 19.10 45.13 0.48
C ASP A 767 18.18 43.95 0.82
N ILE A 768 18.66 42.71 0.70
CA ILE A 768 17.87 41.52 1.03
C ILE A 768 17.55 41.49 2.53
N THR A 769 18.57 41.62 3.39
CA THR A 769 18.42 41.52 4.85
C THR A 769 17.55 42.63 5.41
N SER A 770 17.56 43.83 4.82
CA SER A 770 16.64 44.91 5.21
C SER A 770 15.16 44.51 5.05
N THR A 771 14.82 43.66 4.07
CA THR A 771 13.44 43.23 3.80
C THR A 771 12.93 42.06 4.65
N LEU A 772 13.81 41.34 5.36
CA LEU A 772 13.46 40.13 6.13
C LEU A 772 12.63 40.43 7.39
N GLY A 773 12.22 41.69 7.62
CA GLY A 773 11.25 42.04 8.66
C GLY A 773 9.84 41.55 8.33
N ARG A 774 9.56 41.23 7.06
CA ARG A 774 8.32 40.60 6.61
C ARG A 774 8.51 39.09 6.53
N LEU A 775 7.65 38.31 7.17
CA LEU A 775 7.75 36.85 7.22
C LEU A 775 7.79 36.21 5.82
N SER A 776 6.96 36.73 4.89
CA SER A 776 6.96 36.29 3.49
C SER A 776 8.31 36.46 2.79
N ARG A 777 9.08 37.51 3.16
CA ARG A 777 10.41 37.78 2.60
C ARG A 777 11.46 36.88 3.25
N LEU A 778 11.34 36.66 4.57
CA LEU A 778 12.18 35.74 5.30
C LEU A 778 12.11 34.33 4.70
N HIS A 779 10.92 33.73 4.60
CA HIS A 779 10.77 32.38 4.05
C HIS A 779 11.21 32.26 2.58
N TRP A 780 11.02 33.32 1.79
CA TRP A 780 11.48 33.33 0.40
C TRP A 780 13.01 33.22 0.30
N TRP A 781 13.75 33.94 1.13
CA TRP A 781 15.21 34.00 1.09
C TRP A 781 15.93 33.01 2.03
N GLU A 782 15.21 32.41 2.98
CA GLU A 782 15.75 31.58 4.07
C GLU A 782 16.76 30.53 3.57
N GLU A 783 16.34 29.65 2.66
CA GLU A 783 17.19 28.59 2.12
C GLU A 783 18.38 29.14 1.33
N THR A 784 18.20 30.25 0.60
CA THR A 784 19.29 30.86 -0.18
C THR A 784 20.37 31.40 0.74
N LEU A 785 19.99 32.04 1.84
CA LEU A 785 20.93 32.59 2.83
C LEU A 785 21.63 31.47 3.62
N VAL A 786 20.92 30.40 3.98
CA VAL A 786 21.52 29.21 4.61
C VAL A 786 22.57 28.56 3.68
N PHE A 787 22.24 28.33 2.40
CA PHE A 787 23.23 27.80 1.45
C PHE A 787 24.39 28.76 1.19
N SER A 788 24.15 30.07 1.26
CA SER A 788 25.22 31.07 1.12
C SER A 788 26.21 30.95 2.27
N ALA A 789 25.73 30.82 3.51
CA ALA A 789 26.57 30.59 4.68
C ALA A 789 27.42 29.31 4.55
N GLY A 790 26.80 28.21 4.10
CA GLY A 790 27.51 26.94 3.88
C GLY A 790 28.55 26.98 2.76
N LEU A 791 28.28 27.72 1.68
CA LEU A 791 29.24 27.89 0.57
C LEU A 791 30.47 28.71 0.99
N LEU A 792 30.30 29.60 1.98
CA LEU A 792 31.38 30.41 2.53
C LEU A 792 32.15 29.69 3.65
N ALA A 793 31.60 28.63 4.27
CA ALA A 793 32.12 27.98 5.49
C ALA A 793 33.65 27.69 5.55
N GLY A 794 34.30 27.51 4.40
CA GLY A 794 35.76 27.30 4.30
C GLY A 794 36.62 28.57 4.38
N ASP A 795 36.02 29.76 4.45
CA ASP A 795 36.68 31.07 4.44
C ASP A 795 36.12 31.94 5.59
N ALA A 796 36.76 31.88 6.76
CA ALA A 796 36.32 32.58 7.96
C ALA A 796 36.23 34.11 7.77
N ASP A 797 37.15 34.67 6.98
CA ASP A 797 37.20 36.10 6.67
C ASP A 797 36.01 36.55 5.79
N ALA A 798 35.42 35.63 5.02
CA ALA A 798 34.22 35.89 4.22
C ALA A 798 32.91 35.55 4.96
N VAL A 799 32.90 34.50 5.79
CA VAL A 799 31.71 34.06 6.54
C VAL A 799 31.34 35.02 7.66
N ALA A 800 32.33 35.49 8.43
CA ALA A 800 32.05 36.31 9.60
C ALA A 800 31.29 37.61 9.22
N PRO A 801 31.74 38.42 8.25
CA PRO A 801 30.98 39.60 7.80
C PRO A 801 29.60 39.26 7.25
N PHE A 802 29.46 38.12 6.55
CA PHE A 802 28.17 37.66 6.02
C PHE A 802 27.16 37.39 7.14
N LEU A 803 27.58 36.68 8.20
CA LEU A 803 26.74 36.40 9.35
C LEU A 803 26.48 37.65 10.19
N GLU A 804 27.46 38.55 10.29
CA GLU A 804 27.31 39.85 10.96
C GLU A 804 26.19 40.69 10.34
N ILE A 805 26.11 40.80 9.00
CA ILE A 805 25.02 41.54 8.32
C ILE A 805 23.63 40.97 8.69
N MET A 806 23.53 39.67 8.96
CA MET A 806 22.26 39.06 9.36
C MET A 806 21.93 39.28 10.84
N VAL A 807 22.95 39.31 11.71
CA VAL A 807 22.82 39.39 13.17
C VAL A 807 22.76 40.85 13.65
N TYR A 808 23.62 41.71 13.12
CA TYR A 808 23.73 43.13 13.44
C TYR A 808 22.85 43.97 12.50
N GLY A 809 21.62 44.25 12.95
CA GLY A 809 20.68 45.09 12.22
C GLY A 809 19.27 45.21 12.84
N MET A 810 18.92 44.39 13.83
CA MET A 810 17.60 44.41 14.49
C MET A 810 17.60 43.80 15.91
N ASN A 811 16.46 43.89 16.62
CA ASN A 811 16.21 43.22 17.90
C ASN A 811 16.12 41.69 17.74
N LEU A 812 17.23 40.97 18.00
CA LEU A 812 17.31 39.50 17.99
C LEU A 812 16.40 38.83 19.03
N LEU A 813 15.89 39.57 20.00
CA LEU A 813 14.98 39.02 21.01
C LEU A 813 13.59 38.76 20.42
N GLU A 814 13.14 39.55 19.43
CA GLU A 814 11.75 39.55 18.96
C GLU A 814 11.56 39.12 17.49
N SER A 815 12.63 38.95 16.71
CA SER A 815 12.51 38.60 15.27
C SER A 815 12.67 37.11 14.93
N GLU A 816 11.97 36.63 13.90
CA GLU A 816 12.16 35.30 13.26
C GLU A 816 13.56 35.11 12.65
N ARG A 817 14.31 36.21 12.48
CA ARG A 817 15.69 36.16 11.98
C ARG A 817 16.63 35.43 12.91
N THR A 818 16.32 35.32 14.20
CA THR A 818 17.12 34.56 15.17
C THR A 818 17.19 33.09 14.80
N PHE A 819 16.09 32.51 14.30
CA PHE A 819 16.08 31.13 13.81
C PHE A 819 16.90 30.97 12.52
N LEU A 820 16.80 31.94 11.59
CA LEU A 820 17.61 31.95 10.37
C LEU A 820 19.11 32.08 10.67
N ALA A 821 19.48 32.97 11.60
CA ALA A 821 20.87 33.14 12.03
C ALA A 821 21.43 31.85 12.65
N ALA A 822 20.65 31.18 13.51
CA ALA A 822 21.02 29.88 14.08
C ALA A 822 21.22 28.81 12.98
N ARG A 823 20.34 28.75 11.98
CA ARG A 823 20.47 27.82 10.84
C ARG A 823 21.72 28.11 10.00
N CYS A 824 22.03 29.38 9.73
CA CYS A 824 23.22 29.76 8.97
C CYS A 824 24.51 29.47 9.74
N LEU A 825 24.52 29.70 11.06
CA LEU A 825 25.63 29.32 11.94
C LEU A 825 25.85 27.80 11.92
N SER A 826 24.78 27.01 12.06
CA SER A 826 24.87 25.55 12.00
C SER A 826 25.39 25.03 10.65
N GLU A 827 25.18 25.77 9.57
CA GLU A 827 25.62 25.40 8.22
C GLU A 827 27.06 25.86 7.95
N ALA A 828 27.50 26.96 8.57
CA ALA A 828 28.83 27.54 8.38
C ALA A 828 29.89 27.03 9.36
N ALA A 829 29.50 26.55 10.55
CA ALA A 829 30.42 26.17 11.60
C ALA A 829 30.91 24.72 11.48
N ASN A 830 32.22 24.52 11.39
CA ASN A 830 32.84 23.29 11.90
C ASN A 830 32.79 23.33 13.44
N GLN A 831 32.66 22.18 14.11
CA GLN A 831 32.72 22.12 15.57
C GLN A 831 34.18 21.86 16.02
N PRO A 832 34.80 22.73 16.85
CA PRO A 832 34.30 24.01 17.40
C PRO A 832 34.35 25.18 16.39
N PRO A 833 33.49 26.21 16.55
CA PRO A 833 33.42 27.34 15.61
C PRO A 833 34.73 28.15 15.61
N PRO A 834 35.12 28.75 14.46
CA PRO A 834 36.26 29.68 14.40
C PRO A 834 36.13 30.85 15.39
N GLU A 835 37.27 31.38 15.84
CA GLU A 835 37.32 32.48 16.83
C GLU A 835 36.54 33.71 16.35
N GLU A 836 36.57 33.99 15.04
CA GLU A 836 35.88 35.09 14.38
C GLU A 836 34.34 35.00 14.48
N ILE A 837 33.80 33.78 14.62
CA ILE A 837 32.35 33.51 14.65
C ILE A 837 31.86 33.18 16.08
N ALA A 838 32.77 32.94 17.03
CA ALA A 838 32.44 32.55 18.40
C ALA A 838 31.51 33.56 19.11
N SER A 839 31.76 34.86 18.95
CA SER A 839 30.94 35.92 19.57
C SER A 839 29.51 35.97 19.01
N LEU A 840 29.34 35.70 17.71
CA LEU A 840 28.04 35.60 17.06
C LEU A 840 27.28 34.38 17.55
N ASN A 841 27.96 33.24 17.69
CA ASN A 841 27.38 32.01 18.22
C ASN A 841 26.86 32.19 19.66
N ASP A 842 27.62 32.87 20.52
CA ASP A 842 27.20 33.21 21.88
C ASP A 842 25.97 34.13 21.89
N THR A 843 25.94 35.12 21.01
CA THR A 843 24.82 36.06 20.88
C THR A 843 23.54 35.35 20.45
N VAL A 844 23.61 34.50 19.42
CA VAL A 844 22.46 33.71 18.94
C VAL A 844 22.02 32.69 19.98
N THR A 845 22.96 32.01 20.66
CA THR A 845 22.65 31.10 21.77
C THR A 845 21.88 31.82 22.88
N ALA A 846 22.34 33.01 23.29
CA ALA A 846 21.64 33.80 24.31
C ALA A 846 20.23 34.21 23.87
N ALA A 847 20.05 34.60 22.60
CA ALA A 847 18.73 34.94 22.06
C ALA A 847 17.77 33.74 22.01
N LEU A 848 18.26 32.55 21.63
CA LEU A 848 17.46 31.33 21.64
C LEU A 848 17.10 30.89 23.07
N ILE A 849 18.02 31.01 24.04
CA ILE A 849 17.73 30.77 25.47
C ILE A 849 16.64 31.73 25.97
N TRP A 850 16.72 33.00 25.57
CA TRP A 850 15.69 33.99 25.92
C TRP A 850 14.33 33.62 25.33
N ARG A 851 14.28 33.16 24.06
CA ARG A 851 13.07 32.65 23.40
C ARG A 851 12.55 31.34 24.00
N LEU A 852 13.41 30.52 24.58
CA LEU A 852 12.99 29.29 25.24
C LEU A 852 12.23 29.54 26.55
N GLN A 853 12.23 30.77 27.07
CA GLN A 853 11.51 31.12 28.30
C GLN A 853 10.05 31.52 28.00
N SER A 854 9.13 30.87 28.70
CA SER A 854 7.67 31.09 28.54
C SER A 854 7.16 32.50 28.82
N THR A 855 7.89 33.30 29.59
CA THR A 855 7.57 34.72 29.86
C THR A 855 7.82 35.62 28.66
N ASN A 856 8.71 35.18 27.77
CA ASN A 856 9.21 35.97 26.65
C ASN A 856 8.56 35.51 25.34
N GLU A 857 8.43 34.19 25.16
CA GLU A 857 7.75 33.58 24.03
C GLU A 857 6.61 32.70 24.55
N PRO A 858 5.35 33.16 24.50
CA PRO A 858 4.22 32.37 25.00
C PRO A 858 3.89 31.16 24.11
N ASP A 859 4.25 31.17 22.82
CA ASP A 859 3.95 30.09 21.87
C ASP A 859 4.88 28.89 22.05
N SER A 860 4.32 27.74 22.42
CA SER A 860 5.09 26.51 22.63
C SER A 860 5.71 25.95 21.35
N ALA A 861 5.15 26.20 20.17
CA ALA A 861 5.73 25.76 18.91
C ALA A 861 7.04 26.51 18.62
N GLN A 862 7.06 27.82 18.86
CA GLN A 862 8.26 28.65 18.72
C GLN A 862 9.32 28.31 19.77
N ARG A 863 8.91 28.05 21.02
CA ARG A 863 9.84 27.55 22.06
C ARG A 863 10.43 26.19 21.70
N SER A 864 9.63 25.28 21.15
CA SER A 864 10.09 23.98 20.67
C SER A 864 11.14 24.15 19.56
N ARG A 865 10.90 25.02 18.58
CA ARG A 865 11.89 25.38 17.54
C ARG A 865 13.19 25.95 18.11
N ALA A 866 13.11 26.79 19.14
CA ALA A 866 14.28 27.32 19.83
C ALA A 866 15.11 26.20 20.50
N ALA A 867 14.44 25.26 21.17
CA ALA A 867 15.10 24.09 21.77
C ALA A 867 15.77 23.19 20.72
N GLU A 868 15.13 22.96 19.57
CA GLU A 868 15.71 22.17 18.48
C GLU A 868 17.01 22.77 17.92
N LEU A 869 17.04 24.09 17.74
CA LEU A 869 18.21 24.82 17.24
C LEU A 869 19.32 24.92 18.29
N LEU A 870 18.98 25.10 19.57
CA LEU A 870 19.96 25.01 20.66
C LEU A 870 20.64 23.63 20.69
N GLY A 871 19.89 22.56 20.41
CA GLY A 871 20.43 21.21 20.30
C GLY A 871 21.37 21.02 19.10
N GLN A 872 21.28 21.84 18.05
CA GLN A 872 22.21 21.83 16.91
C GLN A 872 23.50 22.61 17.21
N ILE A 873 23.39 23.72 17.95
CA ILE A 873 24.55 24.52 18.37
C ILE A 873 25.40 23.77 19.41
N ALA A 874 24.75 23.06 20.34
CA ALA A 874 25.37 22.19 21.33
C ALA A 874 26.48 22.84 22.19
N SER A 875 26.39 24.15 22.46
CA SER A 875 27.30 24.82 23.40
C SER A 875 27.01 24.42 24.86
N PRO A 876 27.98 24.50 25.80
CA PRO A 876 27.74 24.15 27.21
C PRO A 876 26.55 24.89 27.84
N ARG A 877 26.34 26.17 27.50
CA ARG A 877 25.17 26.95 27.97
C ARG A 877 23.86 26.47 27.36
N ALA A 878 23.88 26.05 26.10
CA ALA A 878 22.72 25.44 25.45
C ALA A 878 22.37 24.12 26.14
N VAL A 879 23.35 23.25 26.39
CA VAL A 879 23.18 21.96 27.08
C VAL A 879 22.52 22.16 28.46
N GLU A 880 23.05 23.08 29.26
CA GLU A 880 22.52 23.38 30.58
C GLU A 880 21.05 23.83 30.52
N GLN A 881 20.71 24.72 29.58
CA GLN A 881 19.34 25.20 29.44
C GLN A 881 18.38 24.13 28.89
N LEU A 882 18.83 23.29 27.96
CA LEU A 882 18.05 22.16 27.45
C LEU A 882 17.76 21.14 28.55
N ALA A 883 18.76 20.79 29.37
CA ALA A 883 18.59 19.91 30.52
C ALA A 883 17.56 20.47 31.51
N LYS A 884 17.64 21.77 31.83
CA LYS A 884 16.65 22.43 32.69
C LYS A 884 15.25 22.41 32.11
N THR A 885 15.12 22.63 30.81
CA THR A 885 13.82 22.64 30.12
C THR A 885 13.21 21.25 30.02
N ALA A 886 14.04 20.22 29.82
CA ALA A 886 13.61 18.83 29.76
C ALA A 886 13.10 18.31 31.12
N TYR A 887 13.79 18.63 32.20
CA TYR A 887 13.63 17.95 33.49
C TYR A 887 13.03 18.79 34.63
N TYR A 888 13.17 20.13 34.63
CA TYR A 888 12.69 20.98 35.74
C TYR A 888 11.46 21.83 35.38
N GLN A 889 10.79 22.33 36.43
CA GLN A 889 9.64 23.25 36.32
C GLN A 889 10.11 24.68 36.00
N THR A 890 10.41 24.94 34.72
CA THR A 890 10.96 26.22 34.23
C THR A 890 9.90 27.20 33.73
N ARG A 891 8.66 26.76 33.54
CA ARG A 891 7.54 27.57 33.03
C ARG A 891 6.70 28.12 34.18
N LEU A 892 6.14 29.32 34.00
CA LEU A 892 5.09 29.82 34.89
C LEU A 892 3.70 29.44 34.36
N ASP A 893 2.85 28.91 35.23
CA ASP A 893 1.43 28.70 34.92
C ASP A 893 0.65 30.03 34.94
N ARG A 894 -0.65 29.97 34.61
CA ARG A 894 -1.50 31.18 34.60
C ARG A 894 -1.70 31.83 35.96
N ARG A 895 -1.40 31.11 37.04
CA ARG A 895 -1.48 31.56 38.42
C ARG A 895 -0.11 32.01 38.95
N GLY A 896 0.93 31.99 38.10
CA GLY A 896 2.30 32.34 38.46
C GLY A 896 3.05 31.25 39.22
N GLY A 897 2.51 30.03 39.31
CA GLY A 897 3.15 28.86 39.90
C GLY A 897 4.18 28.23 38.97
N ALA A 898 5.20 27.58 39.53
CA ALA A 898 6.17 26.80 38.76
C ALA A 898 5.47 25.58 38.14
N ALA A 899 5.72 25.35 36.86
CA ALA A 899 5.18 24.24 36.10
C ALA A 899 6.21 23.74 35.09
N TYR A 900 6.07 22.49 34.67
CA TYR A 900 6.80 21.97 33.53
C TYR A 900 6.40 22.72 32.25
N ASP A 901 7.35 22.88 31.33
CA ASP A 901 7.02 23.33 29.98
C ASP A 901 6.18 22.26 29.26
N TYR A 902 5.55 22.65 28.16
CA TYR A 902 4.70 21.77 27.37
C TYR A 902 5.52 20.60 26.79
N SER A 903 4.86 19.43 26.65
CA SER A 903 5.52 18.19 26.25
C SER A 903 6.29 18.29 24.92
N ASN A 904 5.83 19.11 23.96
CA ASN A 904 6.54 19.34 22.70
C ASN A 904 7.86 20.11 22.89
N VAL A 905 7.91 21.09 23.80
CA VAL A 905 9.13 21.84 24.14
C VAL A 905 10.11 20.95 24.89
N ARG A 906 9.61 20.18 25.87
CA ARG A 906 10.41 19.19 26.61
C ARG A 906 11.00 18.13 25.69
N MET A 907 10.20 17.58 24.79
CA MET A 907 10.63 16.58 23.81
C MET A 907 11.70 17.14 22.86
N ALA A 908 11.52 18.37 22.36
CA ALA A 908 12.53 19.03 21.54
C ALA A 908 13.86 19.22 22.29
N ALA A 909 13.79 19.59 23.58
CA ALA A 909 14.98 19.71 24.41
C ALA A 909 15.68 18.36 24.64
N ILE A 910 14.92 17.30 24.92
CA ILE A 910 15.43 15.93 25.07
C ILE A 910 16.09 15.44 23.77
N ILE A 911 15.43 15.63 22.62
CA ILE A 911 16.00 15.29 21.31
C ILE A 911 17.31 16.06 21.07
N GLY A 912 17.36 17.33 21.47
CA GLY A 912 18.58 18.14 21.41
C GLY A 912 19.72 17.54 22.24
N LEU A 913 19.43 17.09 23.46
CA LEU A 913 20.39 16.39 24.31
C LEU A 913 20.82 15.06 23.66
N LEU A 914 19.89 14.23 23.21
CA LEU A 914 20.13 12.92 22.59
C LEU A 914 21.00 12.94 21.31
N ARG A 915 21.21 14.11 20.69
CA ARG A 915 22.11 14.27 19.52
C ARG A 915 23.59 14.37 19.91
N MET A 916 23.89 14.66 21.17
CA MET A 916 25.26 14.75 21.67
C MET A 916 25.85 13.34 21.80
N GLY A 917 27.19 13.20 21.67
CA GLY A 917 27.85 11.91 21.89
C GLY A 917 27.71 11.45 23.34
N GLU A 918 27.61 10.15 23.58
CA GLU A 918 27.41 9.58 24.93
C GLU A 918 28.47 10.10 25.94
N THR A 919 29.73 10.22 25.51
CA THR A 919 30.81 10.76 26.35
C THR A 919 30.63 12.23 26.70
N ASP A 920 30.18 13.06 25.75
CA ASP A 920 29.94 14.49 25.98
C ASP A 920 28.70 14.70 26.87
N GLN A 921 27.68 13.84 26.73
CA GLN A 921 26.51 13.84 27.58
C GLN A 921 26.87 13.50 29.02
N GLU A 922 27.61 12.41 29.26
CA GLU A 922 28.04 12.02 30.60
C GLU A 922 28.86 13.14 31.27
N GLU A 923 29.80 13.75 30.55
CA GLU A 923 30.66 14.81 31.10
C GLU A 923 29.86 16.09 31.43
N LEU A 924 28.99 16.54 30.52
CA LEU A 924 28.26 17.81 30.67
C LEU A 924 27.02 17.69 31.56
N LEU A 925 26.33 16.54 31.56
CA LEU A 925 25.08 16.33 32.31
C LEU A 925 25.30 15.75 33.71
N ALA A 926 26.38 15.02 33.97
CA ALA A 926 26.65 14.50 35.32
C ALA A 926 26.79 15.60 36.38
N GLY A 927 27.22 16.80 35.96
CA GLY A 927 27.25 18.01 36.80
C GLY A 927 25.90 18.71 37.00
N ILE A 928 24.86 18.29 36.28
CA ILE A 928 23.53 18.92 36.28
C ILE A 928 22.50 18.04 37.01
N ASP A 929 22.25 16.81 36.52
CA ASP A 929 21.28 15.88 37.12
C ASP A 929 21.57 14.42 36.73
N LEU A 930 21.79 13.58 37.74
CA LEU A 930 22.13 12.17 37.55
C LEU A 930 20.93 11.33 37.04
N VAL A 931 19.71 11.66 37.46
CA VAL A 931 18.51 10.91 37.05
C VAL A 931 18.17 11.23 35.59
N LEU A 932 18.32 12.48 35.17
CA LEU A 932 18.19 12.83 33.75
C LEU A 932 19.20 12.05 32.90
N THR A 933 20.47 12.00 33.34
CA THR A 933 21.54 11.30 32.63
C THR A 933 21.23 9.80 32.51
N GLU A 934 20.79 9.17 33.59
CA GLU A 934 20.37 7.76 33.61
C GLU A 934 19.21 7.49 32.64
N LEU A 935 18.15 8.31 32.65
CA LEU A 935 17.00 8.12 31.77
C LEU A 935 17.35 8.31 30.28
N LEU A 936 18.25 9.24 29.94
CA LEU A 936 18.74 9.40 28.57
C LEU A 936 19.54 8.16 28.12
N TYR A 937 20.38 7.60 29.00
CA TYR A 937 21.10 6.36 28.74
C TYR A 937 20.14 5.18 28.53
N LEU A 938 19.10 5.02 29.37
CA LEU A 938 18.07 3.98 29.20
C LEU A 938 17.32 4.13 27.87
N TRP A 939 17.06 5.37 27.44
CA TRP A 939 16.44 5.64 26.14
C TRP A 939 17.36 5.22 24.99
N GLN A 940 18.64 5.62 25.01
CA GLN A 940 19.60 5.27 23.96
C GLN A 940 19.87 3.76 23.89
N SER A 941 19.97 3.09 25.04
CA SER A 941 20.15 1.64 25.16
C SER A 941 18.88 0.84 24.90
N ARG A 942 17.72 1.50 24.74
CA ARG A 942 16.40 0.91 24.43
C ARG A 942 15.89 -0.04 25.54
N ASP A 943 16.21 0.26 26.81
CA ASP A 943 15.78 -0.55 27.95
C ASP A 943 14.33 -0.23 28.35
N VAL A 944 13.39 -0.84 27.62
CA VAL A 944 11.95 -0.67 27.85
C VAL A 944 11.52 -1.08 29.27
N PRO A 945 11.95 -2.24 29.83
CA PRO A 945 11.56 -2.65 31.17
C PRO A 945 11.89 -1.61 32.26
N LEU A 946 13.13 -1.10 32.31
CA LEU A 946 13.51 -0.12 33.32
C LEU A 946 12.79 1.23 33.13
N LEU A 947 12.49 1.62 31.89
CA LEU A 947 11.67 2.82 31.63
C LEU A 947 10.23 2.65 32.12
N ILE A 948 9.65 1.44 32.04
CA ILE A 948 8.34 1.14 32.64
C ILE A 948 8.42 1.25 34.16
N GLU A 949 9.46 0.73 34.80
CA GLU A 949 9.66 0.89 36.24
C GLU A 949 9.70 2.37 36.64
N TRP A 950 10.42 3.22 35.90
CA TRP A 950 10.44 4.67 36.13
C TRP A 950 9.09 5.36 35.91
N LEU A 951 8.27 4.91 34.95
CA LEU A 951 6.91 5.40 34.75
C LEU A 951 6.00 5.08 35.96
N ASP A 952 6.23 3.95 36.62
CA ASP A 952 5.43 3.47 37.74
C ASP A 952 5.89 3.97 39.12
N GLN A 953 7.03 4.65 39.22
CA GLN A 953 7.49 5.23 40.47
C GLN A 953 6.70 6.50 40.86
N ASP A 954 5.97 6.46 41.98
CA ASP A 954 5.18 7.60 42.49
C ASP A 954 5.99 8.76 43.12
N VAL A 955 7.32 8.75 43.00
CA VAL A 955 8.20 9.65 43.76
C VAL A 955 8.71 10.83 42.92
N ASN A 956 8.74 10.70 41.59
CA ASN A 956 9.40 11.68 40.72
C ASN A 956 8.64 11.93 39.40
N THR A 957 7.75 12.92 39.41
CA THR A 957 6.99 13.40 38.24
C THR A 957 7.88 13.75 37.03
N SER A 958 9.07 14.33 37.26
CA SER A 958 9.99 14.66 36.16
C SER A 958 10.45 13.42 35.42
N ALA A 959 10.85 12.39 36.19
CA ALA A 959 11.29 11.10 35.67
C ALA A 959 10.15 10.33 34.99
N GLN A 960 8.98 10.25 35.62
CA GLN A 960 7.79 9.59 35.05
C GLN A 960 7.41 10.19 33.69
N GLY A 961 7.34 11.52 33.60
CA GLY A 961 7.01 12.18 32.34
C GLY A 961 8.05 11.96 31.24
N LEU A 962 9.33 11.87 31.59
CA LEU A 962 10.40 11.62 30.62
C LEU A 962 10.44 10.15 30.18
N ALA A 963 10.23 9.21 31.11
CA ALA A 963 10.07 7.80 30.82
C ALA A 963 8.87 7.53 29.90
N ALA A 964 7.73 8.20 30.11
CA ALA A 964 6.59 8.12 29.21
C ALA A 964 6.95 8.54 27.77
N MET A 965 7.63 9.69 27.61
CA MET A 965 8.06 10.17 26.28
C MET A 965 9.05 9.21 25.62
N ALA A 966 9.96 8.61 26.40
CA ALA A 966 10.90 7.60 25.93
C ALA A 966 10.18 6.35 25.40
N LEU A 967 9.21 5.83 26.15
CA LEU A 967 8.42 4.65 25.76
C LEU A 967 7.64 4.88 24.45
N GLY A 968 7.05 6.06 24.28
CA GLY A 968 6.32 6.40 23.04
C GLY A 968 7.24 6.44 21.81
N ASP A 969 8.43 7.02 21.97
CA ASP A 969 9.44 7.05 20.91
C ASP A 969 10.01 5.65 20.60
N LEU A 970 10.35 4.89 21.64
CA LEU A 970 10.90 3.54 21.53
C LEU A 970 9.91 2.55 20.92
N HIS A 971 8.62 2.64 21.24
CA HIS A 971 7.59 1.83 20.57
C HIS A 971 7.72 1.93 19.05
N MET A 972 7.82 3.16 18.53
CA MET A 972 7.93 3.39 17.09
C MET A 972 9.26 2.88 16.50
N GLN A 973 10.36 2.96 17.26
CA GLN A 973 11.66 2.44 16.83
C GLN A 973 11.69 0.89 16.80
N LEU A 974 11.00 0.24 17.73
CA LEU A 974 11.09 -1.20 17.97
C LEU A 974 10.01 -2.01 17.21
N LYS A 975 8.81 -1.46 17.01
CA LYS A 975 7.63 -2.18 16.47
C LYS A 975 7.83 -2.74 15.05
N LEU A 976 8.73 -2.13 14.30
CA LEU A 976 8.95 -2.44 12.89
C LEU A 976 9.93 -3.62 12.70
N SER A 977 10.61 -4.07 13.76
CA SER A 977 11.54 -5.21 13.76
C SER A 977 10.93 -6.42 14.48
N PRO A 978 11.04 -7.66 13.95
CA PRO A 978 10.49 -8.84 14.62
C PRO A 978 11.02 -9.08 16.03
N GLU A 979 12.31 -8.77 16.27
CA GLU A 979 12.96 -8.92 17.58
C GLU A 979 12.51 -7.85 18.58
N GLY A 980 12.22 -6.62 18.11
CA GLY A 980 11.78 -5.50 18.93
C GLY A 980 10.27 -5.45 19.18
N GLN A 981 9.45 -6.18 18.41
CA GLN A 981 8.00 -6.21 18.56
C GLN A 981 7.51 -6.50 20.00
N PRO A 982 8.07 -7.47 20.75
CA PRO A 982 7.66 -7.71 22.14
C PRO A 982 7.88 -6.50 23.05
N ALA A 983 9.04 -5.85 22.94
CA ALA A 983 9.35 -4.65 23.72
C ALA A 983 8.52 -3.44 23.28
N ALA A 984 8.25 -3.30 21.99
CA ALA A 984 7.34 -2.28 21.48
C ALA A 984 5.92 -2.46 22.02
N GLN A 985 5.45 -3.72 22.09
CA GLN A 985 4.15 -4.05 22.66
C GLN A 985 4.10 -3.72 24.17
N GLN A 986 5.14 -4.09 24.93
CA GLN A 986 5.24 -3.72 26.35
C GLN A 986 5.17 -2.20 26.57
N ALA A 987 5.88 -1.42 25.73
CA ALA A 987 5.88 0.04 25.85
C ALA A 987 4.49 0.65 25.61
N ILE A 988 3.76 0.19 24.57
CA ILE A 988 2.41 0.71 24.32
C ILE A 988 1.40 0.21 25.35
N ASP A 989 1.50 -1.03 25.82
CA ASP A 989 0.61 -1.58 26.85
C ASP A 989 0.77 -0.80 28.16
N ALA A 990 2.00 -0.50 28.56
CA ALA A 990 2.28 0.32 29.75
C ALA A 990 1.71 1.74 29.62
N LEU A 991 1.91 2.41 28.48
CA LEU A 991 1.36 3.75 28.25
C LEU A 991 -0.17 3.75 28.23
N ALA A 992 -0.79 2.76 27.59
CA ALA A 992 -2.23 2.63 27.49
C ALA A 992 -2.85 2.32 28.86
N ASP A 993 -2.28 1.38 29.62
CA ASP A 993 -2.75 1.04 30.97
C ASP A 993 -2.63 2.24 31.92
N LYS A 994 -1.47 2.92 31.90
CA LYS A 994 -1.26 4.14 32.69
C LYS A 994 -2.32 5.18 32.33
N PHE A 995 -2.57 5.44 31.04
CA PHE A 995 -3.57 6.42 30.58
C PHE A 995 -5.02 6.06 30.93
N LEU A 996 -5.38 4.78 30.87
CA LEU A 996 -6.76 4.30 31.10
C LEU A 996 -7.07 4.13 32.59
N HIS A 997 -6.12 3.60 33.37
CA HIS A 997 -6.37 3.13 34.74
C HIS A 997 -5.43 3.75 35.79
N GLY A 998 -4.27 4.26 35.39
CA GLY A 998 -3.22 4.73 36.30
C GLY A 998 -3.61 5.93 37.16
N GLU A 999 -3.11 5.94 38.40
CA GLU A 999 -3.05 7.15 39.23
C GLU A 999 -1.76 7.90 38.92
N MET A 1000 -1.87 9.18 38.57
CA MET A 1000 -0.71 10.02 38.26
C MET A 1000 -1.06 11.50 38.44
N ASP A 1001 -0.03 12.32 38.60
CA ASP A 1001 -0.18 13.77 38.64
C ASP A 1001 -0.53 14.34 37.25
N GLU A 1002 -0.98 15.59 37.22
CA GLU A 1002 -1.40 16.28 35.99
C GLU A 1002 -0.29 16.33 34.93
N ALA A 1003 0.96 16.61 35.32
CA ALA A 1003 2.07 16.75 34.39
C ALA A 1003 2.47 15.41 33.76
N THR A 1004 2.46 14.32 34.55
CA THR A 1004 2.66 12.97 34.03
C THR A 1004 1.55 12.58 33.05
N HIS A 1005 0.29 12.94 33.35
CA HIS A 1005 -0.84 12.69 32.45
C HIS A 1005 -0.67 13.37 31.08
N TRP A 1006 -0.23 14.63 31.06
CA TRP A 1006 0.09 15.36 29.83
C TRP A 1006 1.27 14.73 29.06
N ALA A 1007 2.25 14.19 29.76
CA ALA A 1007 3.39 13.50 29.15
C ALA A 1007 2.98 12.16 28.52
N VAL A 1008 2.17 11.35 29.20
CA VAL A 1008 1.61 10.09 28.67
C VAL A 1008 0.72 10.36 27.44
N ALA A 1009 -0.17 11.37 27.51
CA ALA A 1009 -1.00 11.75 26.37
C ALA A 1009 -0.14 12.16 25.16
N TYR A 1010 0.93 12.93 25.40
CA TYR A 1010 1.87 13.29 24.33
C TYR A 1010 2.64 12.08 23.81
N ALA A 1011 3.11 11.17 24.68
CA ALA A 1011 3.80 9.95 24.30
C ALA A 1011 2.94 9.05 23.40
N LEU A 1012 1.68 8.82 23.79
CA LEU A 1012 0.68 8.14 22.96
C LEU A 1012 0.49 8.87 21.63
N ALA A 1013 0.44 10.20 21.65
CA ALA A 1013 0.34 10.95 20.41
C ALA A 1013 1.56 10.82 19.51
N THR A 1014 2.71 10.34 19.99
CA THR A 1014 3.88 10.06 19.15
C THR A 1014 3.88 8.66 18.53
N VAL A 1015 2.93 7.80 18.91
CA VAL A 1015 2.70 6.46 18.35
C VAL A 1015 1.74 6.57 17.15
N ASP A 1016 1.80 5.62 16.21
CA ASP A 1016 0.95 5.63 15.03
C ASP A 1016 -0.54 5.50 15.39
N LEU A 1017 -1.37 6.22 14.64
CA LEU A 1017 -2.81 6.28 14.88
C LEU A 1017 -3.49 4.90 14.96
N PRO A 1018 -3.23 3.91 14.08
CA PRO A 1018 -3.85 2.59 14.21
C PRO A 1018 -3.63 1.92 15.57
N THR A 1019 -2.39 1.96 16.07
CA THR A 1019 -2.04 1.40 17.39
C THR A 1019 -2.73 2.14 18.52
N VAL A 1020 -2.66 3.47 18.55
CA VAL A 1020 -3.28 4.30 19.60
C VAL A 1020 -4.80 4.17 19.58
N ARG A 1021 -5.39 4.05 18.38
CA ARG A 1021 -6.83 3.87 18.18
C ARG A 1021 -7.32 2.61 18.87
N GLN A 1022 -6.63 1.49 18.68
CA GLN A 1022 -7.00 0.20 19.27
C GLN A 1022 -6.70 0.14 20.77
N ALA A 1023 -5.54 0.66 21.20
CA ALA A 1023 -5.10 0.56 22.58
C ALA A 1023 -5.84 1.52 23.53
N VAL A 1024 -6.21 2.72 23.07
CA VAL A 1024 -6.71 3.80 23.95
C VAL A 1024 -8.02 4.40 23.45
N LEU A 1025 -8.07 4.89 22.21
CA LEU A 1025 -9.16 5.77 21.78
C LEU A 1025 -10.51 5.05 21.66
N ILE A 1026 -10.55 3.88 21.01
CA ILE A 1026 -11.78 3.07 20.89
C ILE A 1026 -12.25 2.56 22.26
N PRO A 1027 -11.40 1.91 23.09
CA PRO A 1027 -11.81 1.46 24.41
C PRO A 1027 -12.41 2.56 25.27
N LEU A 1028 -11.80 3.75 25.27
CA LEU A 1028 -12.21 4.87 26.10
C LEU A 1028 -13.48 5.55 25.59
N LEU A 1029 -13.60 5.82 24.28
CA LEU A 1029 -14.82 6.42 23.72
C LEU A 1029 -16.05 5.52 23.88
N ASN A 1030 -15.88 4.20 23.77
CA ASN A 1030 -16.99 3.25 23.95
C ASN A 1030 -17.43 3.11 25.41
N ASN A 1031 -16.61 3.53 26.36
CA ASN A 1031 -16.80 3.31 27.80
C ASN A 1031 -16.57 4.58 28.63
N LEU A 1032 -16.92 5.76 28.08
CA LEU A 1032 -16.66 7.06 28.72
C LEU A 1032 -17.23 7.12 30.15
N ASP A 1033 -18.48 6.72 30.35
CA ASP A 1033 -19.16 6.86 31.64
C ASP A 1033 -18.67 5.86 32.69
N THR A 1034 -18.00 4.77 32.29
CA THR A 1034 -17.48 3.73 33.20
C THR A 1034 -16.01 3.90 33.52
N LEU A 1035 -15.21 4.40 32.56
CA LEU A 1035 -13.77 4.58 32.72
C LEU A 1035 -13.37 5.94 33.27
N LEU A 1036 -14.25 6.96 33.20
CA LEU A 1036 -13.96 8.29 33.75
C LEU A 1036 -14.39 8.39 35.22
N PRO A 1037 -13.45 8.50 36.18
CA PRO A 1037 -13.82 8.68 37.59
C PRO A 1037 -14.43 10.07 37.82
N PRO A 1038 -15.45 10.21 38.69
CA PRO A 1038 -16.04 11.52 38.97
C PRO A 1038 -15.03 12.48 39.63
N GLY A 1039 -15.21 13.78 39.39
CA GLY A 1039 -14.40 14.84 40.01
C GLY A 1039 -13.15 15.24 39.20
N ALA A 1040 -12.14 15.76 39.89
CA ALA A 1040 -10.96 16.38 39.25
C ALA A 1040 -10.15 15.40 38.38
N ARG A 1041 -10.11 14.12 38.75
CA ARG A 1041 -9.38 13.08 38.00
C ARG A 1041 -10.01 12.81 36.64
N GLY A 1042 -11.32 12.58 36.57
CA GLY A 1042 -12.01 12.40 35.27
C GLY A 1042 -11.96 13.64 34.40
N LEU A 1043 -12.03 14.84 35.01
CA LEU A 1043 -11.85 16.09 34.27
C LEU A 1043 -10.45 16.19 33.63
N GLN A 1044 -9.39 15.74 34.33
CA GLN A 1044 -8.04 15.72 33.76
C GLN A 1044 -7.92 14.70 32.63
N GLN A 1045 -8.51 13.51 32.77
CA GLN A 1045 -8.50 12.48 31.73
C GLN A 1045 -9.28 12.93 30.48
N LEU A 1046 -10.39 13.64 30.64
CA LEU A 1046 -11.13 14.29 29.53
C LEU A 1046 -10.25 15.30 28.78
N LYS A 1047 -9.50 16.14 29.50
CA LYS A 1047 -8.57 17.11 28.90
C LYS A 1047 -7.48 16.39 28.10
N CYS A 1048 -6.85 15.38 28.68
CA CYS A 1048 -5.82 14.60 28.01
C CYS A 1048 -6.36 13.83 26.79
N LEU A 1049 -7.59 13.31 26.85
CA LEU A 1049 -8.24 12.65 25.71
C LEU A 1049 -8.53 13.63 24.58
N ALA A 1050 -9.13 14.79 24.87
CA ALA A 1050 -9.36 15.83 23.87
C ALA A 1050 -8.05 16.28 23.21
N TYR A 1051 -7.01 16.46 24.02
CA TYR A 1051 -5.67 16.78 23.54
C TYR A 1051 -5.06 15.68 22.66
N LEU A 1052 -5.15 14.42 23.08
CA LEU A 1052 -4.67 13.27 22.31
C LEU A 1052 -5.38 13.19 20.96
N ILE A 1053 -6.71 13.26 20.92
CA ILE A 1053 -7.52 13.29 19.69
C ILE A 1053 -7.04 14.39 18.74
N GLY A 1054 -6.82 15.60 19.27
CA GLY A 1054 -6.30 16.73 18.50
C GLY A 1054 -4.88 16.50 17.97
N LEU A 1055 -3.98 15.92 18.78
CA LEU A 1055 -2.59 15.66 18.37
C LEU A 1055 -2.49 14.57 17.30
N VAL A 1056 -3.17 13.44 17.49
CA VAL A 1056 -3.20 12.35 16.49
C VAL A 1056 -4.14 12.66 15.31
N ARG A 1057 -4.78 13.83 15.33
CA ARG A 1057 -5.75 14.31 14.33
C ARG A 1057 -6.76 13.22 13.94
N TRP A 1058 -7.26 12.47 14.92
CA TRP A 1058 -8.14 11.34 14.65
C TRP A 1058 -9.51 11.82 14.21
N GLN A 1059 -9.79 11.65 12.92
CA GLN A 1059 -10.99 12.17 12.26
C GLN A 1059 -12.04 11.08 12.17
N SER A 1060 -12.72 10.82 13.28
CA SER A 1060 -13.92 9.98 13.29
C SER A 1060 -15.14 10.80 13.70
N PRO A 1061 -16.35 10.45 13.22
CA PRO A 1061 -17.59 11.08 13.68
C PRO A 1061 -17.72 11.04 15.21
N GLU A 1062 -17.28 9.95 15.85
CA GLU A 1062 -17.29 9.74 17.29
C GLU A 1062 -16.33 10.68 18.02
N ALA A 1063 -15.10 10.82 17.51
CA ALA A 1063 -14.10 11.72 18.09
C ALA A 1063 -14.54 13.19 18.02
N ARG A 1064 -15.10 13.60 16.88
CA ARG A 1064 -15.64 14.97 16.72
C ARG A 1064 -16.88 15.19 17.60
N ALA A 1065 -17.79 14.22 17.66
CA ALA A 1065 -18.96 14.29 18.54
C ALA A 1065 -18.53 14.41 20.01
N PHE A 1066 -17.55 13.62 20.45
CA PHE A 1066 -16.99 13.73 21.79
C PHE A 1066 -16.49 15.15 22.10
N LEU A 1067 -15.68 15.76 21.21
CA LEU A 1067 -15.16 17.11 21.41
C LEU A 1067 -16.28 18.16 21.52
N LEU A 1068 -17.26 18.13 20.61
CA LEU A 1068 -18.36 19.10 20.60
C LEU A 1068 -19.33 18.90 21.76
N GLU A 1069 -19.74 17.67 22.02
CA GLU A 1069 -20.78 17.37 22.99
C GLU A 1069 -20.24 17.35 24.42
N ARG A 1070 -19.17 16.60 24.67
CA ARG A 1070 -18.64 16.43 26.04
C ARG A 1070 -17.68 17.54 26.43
N CYS A 1071 -16.91 18.09 25.48
CA CYS A 1071 -15.84 19.04 25.80
C CYS A 1071 -16.16 20.50 25.47
N ILE A 1072 -17.20 20.80 24.69
CA ILE A 1072 -17.69 22.17 24.48
C ILE A 1072 -19.07 22.36 25.12
N ARG A 1073 -20.09 21.58 24.71
CA ARG A 1073 -21.48 21.76 25.16
C ARG A 1073 -21.64 21.49 26.65
N ASP A 1074 -21.17 20.33 27.12
CA ASP A 1074 -21.30 19.92 28.54
C ASP A 1074 -20.19 20.49 29.44
N ALA A 1075 -19.22 21.24 28.88
CA ALA A 1075 -18.02 21.64 29.60
C ALA A 1075 -18.26 22.82 30.57
N ALA A 1076 -18.33 22.50 31.87
CA ALA A 1076 -18.35 23.47 32.95
C ALA A 1076 -16.95 23.97 33.37
N ASP A 1077 -15.86 23.43 32.80
CA ASP A 1077 -14.48 23.87 33.02
C ASP A 1077 -13.92 24.60 31.77
N PRO A 1078 -13.43 25.84 31.90
CA PRO A 1078 -12.95 26.61 30.76
C PRO A 1078 -11.64 26.07 30.17
N ASN A 1079 -10.85 25.29 30.92
CA ASN A 1079 -9.63 24.70 30.36
C ASN A 1079 -9.96 23.49 29.48
N LEU A 1080 -10.96 22.67 29.85
CA LEU A 1080 -11.46 21.60 28.98
C LEU A 1080 -11.99 22.17 27.66
N MET A 1081 -12.80 23.22 27.72
CA MET A 1081 -13.31 23.89 26.51
C MET A 1081 -12.18 24.45 25.65
N ALA A 1082 -11.14 25.03 26.24
CA ALA A 1082 -10.00 25.52 25.48
C ALA A 1082 -9.17 24.41 24.81
N VAL A 1083 -8.95 23.29 25.50
CA VAL A 1083 -8.26 22.13 24.91
C VAL A 1083 -9.09 21.54 23.76
N ALA A 1084 -10.41 21.52 23.89
CA ALA A 1084 -11.31 21.09 22.82
C ALA A 1084 -11.31 22.05 21.62
N ILE A 1085 -11.24 23.36 21.84
CA ILE A 1085 -11.06 24.36 20.77
C ILE A 1085 -9.74 24.08 20.01
N ASP A 1086 -8.63 23.89 20.74
CA ASP A 1086 -7.33 23.57 20.13
C ASP A 1086 -7.38 22.23 19.37
N ALA A 1087 -8.11 21.23 19.90
CA ALA A 1087 -8.27 19.92 19.25
C ALA A 1087 -9.11 20.00 17.96
N LEU A 1088 -10.24 20.70 17.98
CA LEU A 1088 -11.08 20.95 16.81
C LEU A 1088 -10.31 21.72 15.73
N ALA A 1089 -9.50 22.71 16.12
CA ALA A 1089 -8.61 23.42 15.21
C ALA A 1089 -7.62 22.48 14.50
N ARG A 1090 -7.04 21.52 15.23
CA ARG A 1090 -6.10 20.53 14.67
C ARG A 1090 -6.77 19.49 13.76
N LEU A 1091 -8.06 19.21 13.97
CA LEU A 1091 -8.86 18.38 13.06
C LEU A 1091 -9.15 19.11 11.74
N ALA A 1092 -9.08 20.44 11.71
CA ALA A 1092 -9.25 21.27 10.51
C ALA A 1092 -10.57 21.02 9.75
N ASP A 1093 -11.63 20.65 10.46
CA ASP A 1093 -12.97 20.45 9.90
C ASP A 1093 -13.67 21.80 9.72
N THR A 1094 -13.91 22.18 8.47
CA THR A 1094 -14.46 23.51 8.12
C THR A 1094 -15.86 23.76 8.71
N ARG A 1095 -16.58 22.70 9.11
CA ARG A 1095 -17.89 22.80 9.78
C ARG A 1095 -17.80 23.49 11.14
N ASP A 1096 -16.64 23.45 11.80
CA ASP A 1096 -16.43 24.03 13.13
C ASP A 1096 -16.11 25.53 13.10
N ARG A 1097 -15.82 26.09 11.91
CA ARG A 1097 -15.46 27.51 11.72
C ARG A 1097 -16.48 28.49 12.32
N LEU A 1098 -17.77 28.28 12.04
CA LEU A 1098 -18.82 29.20 12.50
C LEU A 1098 -18.93 29.25 14.04
N LEU A 1099 -18.72 28.10 14.70
CA LEU A 1099 -18.69 28.04 16.15
C LEU A 1099 -17.48 28.80 16.71
N MET A 1100 -16.30 28.64 16.10
CA MET A 1100 -15.09 29.37 16.50
C MET A 1100 -15.23 30.88 16.31
N GLU A 1101 -15.83 31.34 15.21
CA GLU A 1101 -16.14 32.76 15.01
C GLU A 1101 -17.05 33.33 16.11
N ALA A 1102 -18.08 32.58 16.50
CA ALA A 1102 -19.00 33.01 17.55
C ALA A 1102 -18.34 33.05 18.93
N ILE A 1103 -17.53 32.03 19.28
CA ILE A 1103 -16.74 32.01 20.52
C ILE A 1103 -15.73 33.17 20.53
N ALA A 1104 -15.02 33.45 19.43
CA ALA A 1104 -14.06 34.55 19.32
C ALA A 1104 -14.70 35.92 19.57
N GLN A 1105 -15.94 36.10 19.10
CA GLN A 1105 -16.73 37.30 19.33
C GLN A 1105 -17.27 37.41 20.77
N GLY A 1106 -17.28 36.30 21.51
CA GLY A 1106 -17.81 36.23 22.87
C GLY A 1106 -19.32 35.98 22.94
N GLU A 1107 -19.94 35.58 21.83
CA GLU A 1107 -21.38 35.35 21.71
C GLU A 1107 -21.68 33.99 21.05
N PRO A 1108 -21.18 32.86 21.60
CA PRO A 1108 -21.49 31.55 21.03
C PRO A 1108 -22.98 31.19 21.19
N PRO A 1109 -23.56 30.39 20.28
CA PRO A 1109 -24.93 29.89 20.42
C PRO A 1109 -25.13 29.15 21.75
N ALA A 1110 -26.23 29.44 22.44
CA ALA A 1110 -26.50 28.90 23.78
C ALA A 1110 -26.72 27.38 23.79
N ASP A 1111 -27.17 26.81 22.68
CA ASP A 1111 -27.29 25.37 22.45
C ASP A 1111 -25.94 24.69 22.20
N ALA A 1112 -24.98 25.41 21.61
CA ALA A 1112 -23.64 24.90 21.32
C ALA A 1112 -22.67 25.03 22.51
N ALA A 1113 -22.72 26.13 23.27
CA ALA A 1113 -21.82 26.39 24.41
C ALA A 1113 -22.57 27.07 25.59
N PRO A 1114 -23.51 26.37 26.26
CA PRO A 1114 -24.39 26.95 27.28
C PRO A 1114 -23.64 27.55 28.48
N HIS A 1115 -22.47 26.99 28.84
CA HIS A 1115 -21.67 27.44 29.99
C HIS A 1115 -20.79 28.66 29.70
N PHE A 1116 -20.65 29.09 28.44
CA PHE A 1116 -19.71 30.17 28.09
C PHE A 1116 -20.03 31.48 28.84
N ALA A 1117 -21.31 31.85 28.86
CA ALA A 1117 -21.77 33.07 29.51
C ALA A 1117 -21.64 33.05 31.04
N SER A 1118 -21.55 31.86 31.67
CA SER A 1118 -21.38 31.73 33.12
C SER A 1118 -19.93 31.79 33.59
N PHE A 1119 -18.95 31.74 32.68
CA PHE A 1119 -17.54 31.89 33.03
C PHE A 1119 -17.19 33.33 33.43
N SER A 1120 -16.14 33.48 34.24
CA SER A 1120 -15.60 34.80 34.59
C SER A 1120 -15.04 35.52 33.35
N ALA A 1121 -15.03 36.85 33.38
CA ALA A 1121 -14.50 37.66 32.26
C ALA A 1121 -13.08 37.25 31.81
N PRO A 1122 -12.11 36.95 32.70
CA PRO A 1122 -10.79 36.44 32.28
C PRO A 1122 -10.85 35.09 31.55
N ASN A 1123 -11.73 34.18 31.98
CA ASN A 1123 -11.89 32.87 31.33
C ASN A 1123 -12.59 33.01 29.97
N GLN A 1124 -13.58 33.90 29.84
CA GLN A 1124 -14.18 34.24 28.56
C GLN A 1124 -13.15 34.85 27.60
N GLN A 1125 -12.31 35.78 28.06
CA GLN A 1125 -11.23 36.36 27.26
C GLN A 1125 -10.23 35.29 26.81
N TYR A 1126 -9.85 34.38 27.70
CA TYR A 1126 -8.97 33.26 27.35
C TYR A 1126 -9.56 32.35 26.26
N LEU A 1127 -10.85 31.99 26.38
CA LEU A 1127 -11.54 31.19 25.37
C LEU A 1127 -11.71 31.93 24.04
N ARG A 1128 -12.00 33.23 24.07
CA ARG A 1128 -12.03 34.09 22.88
C ARG A 1128 -10.69 34.10 22.16
N ARG A 1129 -9.59 34.27 22.90
CA ARG A 1129 -8.25 34.18 22.34
C ARG A 1129 -8.00 32.82 21.69
N LYS A 1130 -8.33 31.73 22.40
CA LYS A 1130 -8.18 30.37 21.87
C LYS A 1130 -8.98 30.14 20.58
N ALA A 1131 -10.20 30.68 20.51
CA ALA A 1131 -11.00 30.61 19.30
C ALA A 1131 -10.44 31.45 18.14
N ILE A 1132 -9.85 32.62 18.43
CA ILE A 1132 -9.12 33.41 17.43
C ILE A 1132 -7.92 32.62 16.90
N ASP A 1133 -7.10 32.06 17.81
CA ASP A 1133 -5.96 31.23 17.44
C ASP A 1133 -6.41 30.00 16.60
N ALA A 1134 -7.54 29.37 16.95
CA ALA A 1134 -8.14 28.27 16.18
C ALA A 1134 -8.59 28.68 14.76
N LEU A 1135 -8.98 29.94 14.56
CA LEU A 1135 -9.31 30.47 13.23
C LEU A 1135 -8.07 30.62 12.35
N ALA A 1136 -6.86 30.61 12.90
CA ALA A 1136 -5.65 30.46 12.08
C ALA A 1136 -5.63 29.11 11.35
N SER A 1137 -6.36 28.11 11.85
CA SER A 1137 -6.55 26.80 11.21
C SER A 1137 -7.86 26.66 10.44
N LEU A 1138 -8.94 27.29 10.90
CA LEU A 1138 -10.30 27.06 10.37
C LEU A 1138 -10.89 28.25 9.61
N GLY A 1139 -10.36 29.45 9.83
CA GLY A 1139 -10.91 30.69 9.32
C GLY A 1139 -10.53 30.98 7.87
N ASN A 1140 -11.18 31.97 7.27
CA ASN A 1140 -10.88 32.49 5.95
C ASN A 1140 -10.96 34.03 5.95
N GLU A 1141 -10.82 34.66 4.78
CA GLU A 1141 -11.00 36.12 4.64
C GLU A 1141 -12.35 36.63 5.17
N ASP A 1142 -13.43 35.86 5.00
CA ASP A 1142 -14.74 36.20 5.55
C ASP A 1142 -14.75 36.19 7.08
N SER A 1143 -14.07 35.21 7.71
CA SER A 1143 -13.88 35.16 9.16
C SER A 1143 -13.18 36.43 9.67
N LEU A 1144 -12.13 36.89 8.98
CA LEU A 1144 -11.41 38.12 9.33
C LEU A 1144 -12.29 39.36 9.17
N ALA A 1145 -13.05 39.45 8.08
CA ALA A 1145 -13.97 40.55 7.85
C ALA A 1145 -15.03 40.61 8.96
N ASN A 1146 -15.60 39.46 9.34
CA ASN A 1146 -16.58 39.33 10.41
C ASN A 1146 -16.01 39.78 11.78
N LEU A 1147 -14.81 39.30 12.15
CA LEU A 1147 -14.14 39.71 13.40
C LEU A 1147 -13.81 41.20 13.42
N ARG A 1148 -13.31 41.76 12.31
CA ARG A 1148 -12.97 43.19 12.20
C ARG A 1148 -14.20 44.09 12.27
N GLN A 1149 -15.31 43.69 11.66
CA GLN A 1149 -16.56 44.45 11.66
C GLN A 1149 -17.19 44.55 13.06
N ARG A 1150 -17.13 43.46 13.83
CA ARG A 1150 -17.71 43.37 15.19
C ARG A 1150 -16.73 43.74 16.31
N ARG A 1151 -15.48 44.11 15.97
CA ARG A 1151 -14.44 44.60 16.89
C ARG A 1151 -14.89 45.81 17.74
N GLY A 1152 -15.76 46.66 17.18
CA GLY A 1152 -16.05 47.98 17.76
C GLY A 1152 -14.82 48.91 17.71
N GLY A 1153 -14.99 50.20 18.03
CA GLY A 1153 -13.85 51.14 18.11
C GLY A 1153 -12.78 50.72 19.15
N PRO A 1154 -11.64 51.44 19.25
CA PRO A 1154 -10.41 51.03 19.95
C PRO A 1154 -10.50 50.76 21.47
N ALA A 1155 -11.69 50.69 22.07
CA ALA A 1155 -11.95 50.40 23.47
C ALA A 1155 -12.58 49.01 23.75
N GLY A 1156 -12.93 48.21 22.73
CA GLY A 1156 -13.69 46.95 22.90
C GLY A 1156 -12.86 45.67 23.12
N TRP A 1157 -11.66 45.59 22.57
CA TRP A 1157 -10.78 44.41 22.66
C TRP A 1157 -9.53 44.75 23.50
N ASN A 1158 -9.05 43.79 24.30
CA ASN A 1158 -7.81 43.95 25.04
C ASN A 1158 -6.59 43.68 24.12
N GLN A 1159 -5.40 44.07 24.58
CA GLN A 1159 -4.16 43.91 23.81
C GLN A 1159 -3.87 42.45 23.41
N ASP A 1160 -4.23 41.47 24.24
CA ASP A 1160 -3.98 40.04 23.97
C ASP A 1160 -4.83 39.53 22.79
N LEU A 1161 -6.12 39.91 22.73
CA LEU A 1161 -7.00 39.56 21.61
C LEU A 1161 -6.60 40.27 20.31
N GLU A 1162 -6.12 41.51 20.40
CA GLU A 1162 -5.59 42.25 19.24
C GLU A 1162 -4.34 41.58 18.66
N GLN A 1163 -3.42 41.15 19.53
CA GLN A 1163 -2.23 40.40 19.10
C GLN A 1163 -2.57 39.03 18.53
N ALA A 1164 -3.55 38.32 19.11
CA ALA A 1164 -4.04 37.06 18.56
C ALA A 1164 -4.67 37.25 17.17
N LEU A 1165 -5.49 38.29 16.98
CA LEU A 1165 -6.12 38.60 15.69
C LEU A 1165 -5.09 38.99 14.63
N TYR A 1166 -4.09 39.78 14.99
CA TYR A 1166 -3.01 40.13 14.07
C TYR A 1166 -2.28 38.89 13.58
N ARG A 1167 -1.82 38.02 14.49
CA ARG A 1167 -1.15 36.75 14.16
C ARG A 1167 -2.03 35.85 13.30
N THR A 1168 -3.28 35.66 13.71
CA THR A 1168 -4.27 34.87 12.95
C THR A 1168 -4.50 35.43 11.56
N SER A 1169 -4.52 36.76 11.40
CA SER A 1169 -4.70 37.38 10.09
C SER A 1169 -3.50 37.18 9.16
N GLU A 1170 -2.28 37.19 9.69
CA GLU A 1170 -1.07 36.87 8.93
C GLU A 1170 -1.07 35.40 8.52
N GLU A 1171 -1.48 34.48 9.40
CA GLU A 1171 -1.59 33.04 9.10
C GLU A 1171 -2.68 32.75 8.06
N ILE A 1172 -3.87 33.33 8.19
CA ILE A 1172 -4.94 33.19 7.19
C ILE A 1172 -4.48 33.72 5.84
N PHE A 1173 -3.88 34.91 5.81
CA PHE A 1173 -3.35 35.50 4.59
C PHE A 1173 -2.30 34.59 3.96
N TRP A 1174 -1.35 34.07 4.74
CA TRP A 1174 -0.31 33.18 4.26
C TRP A 1174 -0.85 31.88 3.66
N ARG A 1175 -1.81 31.22 4.32
CA ARG A 1175 -2.42 29.99 3.81
C ARG A 1175 -3.14 30.22 2.49
N GLN A 1176 -3.93 31.28 2.38
CA GLN A 1176 -4.69 31.59 1.18
C GLN A 1176 -3.81 32.08 0.02
N TYR A 1177 -2.76 32.85 0.30
CA TYR A 1177 -1.78 33.27 -0.73
C TYR A 1177 -0.90 32.12 -1.24
N ARG A 1178 -0.87 30.99 -0.53
CA ARG A 1178 -0.18 29.78 -1.00
C ARG A 1178 -0.99 29.04 -2.07
N ASP A 1179 -2.32 29.19 -2.04
CA ASP A 1179 -3.28 28.54 -2.95
C ASP A 1179 -3.59 29.39 -4.20
N ASP A 1180 -3.59 30.73 -4.09
CA ASP A 1180 -3.84 31.61 -5.24
C ASP A 1180 -2.57 31.82 -6.08
N GLY A 1181 -2.41 31.02 -7.13
CA GLY A 1181 -1.42 31.20 -8.20
C GLY A 1181 -1.60 32.47 -9.05
N LEU A 1182 -1.83 33.64 -8.46
CA LEU A 1182 -2.05 34.90 -9.18
C LEU A 1182 -1.10 36.04 -8.74
N THR A 1183 -0.48 36.62 -9.76
CA THR A 1183 0.30 37.86 -9.81
C THR A 1183 -0.07 38.92 -8.77
N LEU A 1184 0.95 39.39 -8.02
CA LEU A 1184 1.00 40.72 -7.43
C LEU A 1184 0.83 41.79 -8.53
N ARG A 1185 -0.40 42.20 -8.84
CA ARG A 1185 -0.64 43.59 -9.22
C ARG A 1185 -0.76 44.38 -7.94
N VAL A 1186 0.37 44.95 -7.52
CA VAL A 1186 0.42 46.05 -6.56
C VAL A 1186 -0.60 47.11 -7.03
N ARG A 1187 -1.72 47.23 -6.32
CA ARG A 1187 -2.44 48.50 -6.26
C ARG A 1187 -1.97 49.19 -4.98
N SER A 1188 -1.35 50.33 -5.23
CA SER A 1188 -0.86 51.37 -4.33
C SER A 1188 -1.66 51.54 -3.04
#